data_AF-A0A3S0ZCG4-F1
#
_entry.id   AF-A0A3S0ZCG4-F1
#
_cell.length_a   1.000
_cell.length_b   1.000
_cell.length_c   1.000
_cell.angle_alpha   90.00
_cell.angle_beta   90.00
_cell.angle_gamma   90.00
#
_symmetry.space_group_name_H-M   'P 1'
#
loop_
_entity.id
_entity.type
_entity.pdbx_description
1 polymer ?
#
loop_
_entity_poly.entity_id
_entity_poly.type
_entity_poly.pdbx_seq_one_letter_code
_entity_poly.pdbx_strand_id
1 'polypeptide(L)'
;MRVYLGDFDYYFWKPGNTSTQKGPGLLSLWSIGVFLTWTVTSFLCHFFAKNFLSSMRPGSSAGRPRNVSLEYLRSGAVDASLLTLFQVGVCYILIKVRSPGEQWRLVLATVAHVGATWFTNISMACMFASSTFAIKLMEPITSAVLQFVILGTPLSPLAILSLPIIVGGAIIFTGSPIAETNLSIGIAAAFASNIILGLRNVLLKMGSSKQGQTEISLKPLNREVLAFAVLSTGAGAVAWTQGYLQRRVVYLATTCTLSGIFHVLYSYVSTGVVLTHLSVVSHAVTNILKRVLVVLLLYVTGTRSASPVSFLGLAVCTLGLFTYAWSKRDTQNKVDDERKVKRDSTTTAWVATLAKLAAIIVVLLLLILGVGVLKNRPRSEEHKTTIKPPQSDTLAHHSFNPYQMDRTFSHEAHNLPAAEDLLPDMNGYLAPQADSIRQFLQEDLFREPNRSSFLSRQLLTPAEISNEAQRIHFDVMGKALGKFKYAMLLDIASFENKGDPCITVGEIYYLARTKLDIVYYCSSATSCSYPNMQKAAELAKTFSVEDLVILIHGGGNISGYAFSDIHRFFILKAFRNYKIFVFPQSIWVRYNNFEHPHFKRCIQHYCCNENVTFVMRDHLSYSIAQKYFQGDTKFILAPDMAFQIGPVRRFMSPVFDIMWIRRGDAETPGYSSIPAPPPGIRLHVSDWWKWRTPAALSSLERAHYICTNGFFYLQRGRVVITDRLHGHILATLSNIPHVLIDNKAHKLSAYHNSWTASLENTVITDDPSKAVDLAVELLHKYNSSLPPRVPFLHIDETLTKDQTFEQPELSYP
;
A
#
# COMPACT_ATOMS: atom_id res chain seq x y z
N MET A 1 37.11 9.31 45.44
CA MET A 1 37.75 9.01 44.14
C MET A 1 39.24 8.60 44.28
N ARG A 2 39.64 7.90 45.35
CA ARG A 2 41.02 7.41 45.56
C ARG A 2 41.09 6.41 46.73
N VAL A 3 40.37 5.29 46.65
CA VAL A 3 40.56 4.15 47.60
C VAL A 3 40.45 2.78 46.89
N TYR A 4 40.18 2.74 45.58
CA TYR A 4 40.15 1.50 44.82
C TYR A 4 41.08 1.64 43.64
N LEU A 5 42.35 1.31 43.82
CA LEU A 5 43.28 0.82 42.79
C LEU A 5 44.57 0.42 43.53
N GLY A 6 44.81 -0.88 43.58
CA GLY A 6 46.04 -1.52 44.02
C GLY A 6 46.30 -2.73 43.14
N ASP A 7 47.00 -2.43 42.03
CA ASP A 7 48.01 -3.20 41.31
C ASP A 7 47.79 -4.65 40.84
N PHE A 8 47.88 -4.74 39.51
CA PHE A 8 48.40 -5.82 38.68
C PHE A 8 49.74 -6.38 39.19
N ASP A 9 49.92 -7.71 39.22
CA ASP A 9 50.78 -8.39 38.23
C ASP A 9 50.77 -9.93 38.30
N TYR A 10 50.68 -10.51 37.09
CA TYR A 10 51.29 -11.74 36.57
C TYR A 10 51.41 -13.03 37.41
N TYR A 11 50.64 -14.06 37.02
CA TYR A 11 51.16 -15.34 36.48
C TYR A 11 50.03 -16.07 35.70
N PHE A 12 50.05 -15.96 34.36
CA PHE A 12 49.57 -17.01 33.44
C PHE A 12 50.52 -18.23 33.60
N TRP A 13 50.18 -19.52 33.52
CA TRP A 13 49.25 -20.27 32.67
C TRP A 13 49.24 -21.71 33.22
N LYS A 14 48.10 -22.41 33.29
CA LYS A 14 47.99 -23.82 32.85
C LYS A 14 46.54 -24.31 32.80
N PRO A 15 46.20 -25.21 31.84
CA PRO A 15 44.88 -25.76 31.62
C PRO A 15 44.66 -27.00 32.51
N GLY A 16 43.62 -26.98 33.33
CA GLY A 16 43.33 -28.00 34.34
C GLY A 16 42.93 -27.32 35.65
N ASN A 17 41.79 -27.72 36.21
CA ASN A 17 41.12 -27.09 37.36
C ASN A 17 40.87 -25.58 37.23
N THR A 18 39.73 -25.19 36.67
CA THR A 18 39.16 -23.86 36.97
C THR A 18 37.63 -23.91 37.01
N SER A 19 37.14 -23.96 38.25
CA SER A 19 35.97 -23.22 38.70
C SER A 19 36.12 -21.74 38.31
N THR A 20 35.70 -21.37 37.10
CA THR A 20 35.54 -19.95 36.76
C THR A 20 34.20 -19.47 37.31
N GLN A 21 34.24 -18.90 38.52
CA GLN A 21 33.28 -17.88 38.93
C GLN A 21 33.36 -16.74 37.92
N LYS A 22 32.54 -16.81 36.85
CA LYS A 22 32.29 -15.65 35.99
C LYS A 22 31.69 -14.56 36.88
N GLY A 23 32.37 -13.41 36.98
CA GLY A 23 31.86 -12.26 37.72
C GLY A 23 30.43 -11.92 37.30
N PRO A 24 29.58 -11.40 38.21
CA PRO A 24 28.14 -11.23 38.00
C PRO A 24 27.77 -10.39 36.74
N GLY A 25 28.69 -9.57 36.23
CA GLY A 25 28.51 -8.78 35.00
C GLY A 25 28.56 -9.58 33.68
N LEU A 26 29.41 -10.61 33.56
CA LEU A 26 29.59 -11.34 32.29
C LEU A 26 28.43 -12.32 32.01
N LEU A 27 27.89 -12.91 33.08
CA LEU A 27 26.68 -13.74 33.04
C LEU A 27 25.44 -12.93 32.67
N SER A 28 25.37 -11.65 33.07
CA SER A 28 24.28 -10.72 32.75
C SER A 28 24.22 -10.36 31.25
N LEU A 29 25.37 -10.13 30.61
CA LEU A 29 25.43 -9.79 29.18
C LEU A 29 25.09 -10.97 28.27
N TRP A 30 25.62 -12.17 28.56
CA TRP A 30 25.32 -13.37 27.79
C TRP A 30 23.81 -13.66 27.76
N SER A 31 23.21 -13.54 28.93
CA SER A 31 21.80 -13.69 29.21
C SER A 31 20.88 -12.73 28.45
N ILE A 32 21.23 -11.45 28.42
CA ILE A 32 20.56 -10.43 27.58
C ILE A 32 20.69 -10.82 26.10
N GLY A 33 21.89 -11.24 25.69
CA GLY A 33 22.16 -11.73 24.33
C GLY A 33 21.26 -12.90 23.93
N VAL A 34 21.07 -13.89 24.81
CA VAL A 34 20.19 -15.03 24.56
C VAL A 34 18.72 -14.59 24.42
N PHE A 35 18.23 -13.71 25.30
CA PHE A 35 16.85 -13.20 25.23
C PHE A 35 16.59 -12.37 23.97
N LEU A 36 17.52 -11.49 23.59
CA LEU A 36 17.42 -10.69 22.37
C LEU A 36 17.47 -11.58 21.13
N THR A 37 18.39 -12.55 21.10
CA THR A 37 18.50 -13.52 20.01
C THR A 37 17.19 -14.29 19.87
N TRP A 38 16.61 -14.77 20.98
CA TRP A 38 15.32 -15.45 20.96
C TRP A 38 14.19 -14.57 20.41
N THR A 39 14.18 -13.29 20.80
CA THR A 39 13.16 -12.32 20.39
C THR A 39 13.27 -11.99 18.90
N VAL A 40 14.47 -11.62 18.43
CA VAL A 40 14.73 -11.24 17.03
C VAL A 40 14.50 -12.40 16.09
N THR A 41 14.98 -13.59 16.43
CA THR A 41 14.82 -14.77 15.58
C THR A 41 13.37 -15.23 15.52
N SER A 42 12.61 -15.10 16.63
CA SER A 42 11.17 -15.32 16.62
C SER A 42 10.45 -14.28 15.74
N PHE A 43 10.78 -12.99 15.86
CA PHE A 43 10.24 -11.94 15.00
C PHE A 43 10.50 -12.22 13.50
N LEU A 44 11.76 -12.48 13.12
CA LEU A 44 12.15 -12.70 11.73
C LEU A 44 11.47 -13.94 11.15
N CYS A 45 11.37 -15.03 11.92
CA CYS A 45 10.62 -16.22 11.50
C CYS A 45 9.18 -15.86 11.09
N HIS A 46 8.46 -15.13 11.95
CA HIS A 46 7.04 -14.84 11.71
C HIS A 46 6.83 -13.72 10.69
N PHE A 47 7.76 -12.77 10.59
CA PHE A 47 7.77 -11.75 9.54
C PHE A 47 7.89 -12.38 8.15
N PHE A 48 8.88 -13.25 7.94
CA PHE A 48 9.07 -13.94 6.66
C PHE A 48 7.97 -14.95 6.38
N ALA A 49 7.48 -15.68 7.39
CA ALA A 49 6.30 -16.54 7.27
C ALA A 49 5.07 -15.77 6.73
N LYS A 50 4.78 -14.59 7.28
CA LYS A 50 3.64 -13.80 6.84
C LYS A 50 3.80 -13.31 5.40
N ASN A 51 4.99 -12.85 5.03
CA ASN A 51 5.29 -12.41 3.67
C ASN A 51 5.17 -13.55 2.63
N PHE A 52 5.56 -14.77 3.01
CA PHE A 52 5.34 -15.95 2.19
C PHE A 52 3.83 -16.23 2.01
N LEU A 53 3.08 -16.36 3.11
CA LEU A 53 1.65 -16.69 3.10
C LEU A 53 0.77 -15.61 2.44
N SER A 54 1.20 -14.35 2.44
CA SER A 54 0.50 -13.28 1.70
C SER A 54 0.80 -13.30 0.21
N SER A 55 1.97 -13.79 -0.19
CA SER A 55 2.46 -13.73 -1.58
C SER A 55 2.13 -14.98 -2.40
N MET A 56 1.83 -16.11 -1.74
CA MET A 56 1.32 -17.34 -2.37
C MET A 56 -0.10 -17.17 -2.93
N ARG A 57 -0.85 -16.19 -2.45
CA ARG A 57 -2.21 -15.90 -2.91
C ARG A 57 -2.17 -15.42 -4.36
N PRO A 58 -2.89 -16.05 -5.31
CA PRO A 58 -3.06 -15.48 -6.64
C PRO A 58 -3.63 -14.07 -6.51
N GLY A 59 -3.17 -13.14 -7.36
CA GLY A 59 -3.65 -11.77 -7.37
C GLY A 59 -5.17 -11.77 -7.46
N SER A 60 -5.83 -11.52 -6.34
CA SER A 60 -7.28 -11.48 -6.25
C SER A 60 -7.72 -10.14 -6.79
N SER A 61 -8.03 -10.15 -8.08
CA SER A 61 -9.18 -9.46 -8.63
C SER A 61 -10.43 -9.69 -7.76
N ALA A 62 -11.26 -8.65 -7.66
CA ALA A 62 -12.70 -8.66 -7.36
C ALA A 62 -13.21 -9.16 -5.99
N GLY A 63 -14.13 -8.37 -5.42
CA GLY A 63 -15.32 -8.85 -4.71
C GLY A 63 -15.12 -9.53 -3.34
N ARG A 64 -15.68 -8.93 -2.29
CA ARG A 64 -16.13 -9.70 -1.12
C ARG A 64 -17.52 -10.27 -1.47
N PRO A 65 -17.69 -11.57 -1.76
CA PRO A 65 -18.96 -12.21 -1.47
C PRO A 65 -19.10 -12.27 0.05
N ARG A 66 -20.25 -11.86 0.59
CA ARG A 66 -20.57 -12.03 2.03
C ARG A 66 -20.63 -13.50 2.47
N ASN A 67 -20.50 -14.45 1.54
CA ASN A 67 -20.28 -15.87 1.79
C ASN A 67 -18.97 -16.31 1.12
N VAL A 68 -17.84 -16.18 1.81
CA VAL A 68 -16.56 -16.70 1.33
C VAL A 68 -16.52 -18.21 1.59
N SER A 69 -16.51 -18.95 0.48
CA SER A 69 -16.57 -20.41 0.38
C SER A 69 -15.38 -21.11 1.05
N LEU A 70 -15.64 -22.33 1.51
CA LEU A 70 -14.71 -23.35 2.04
C LEU A 70 -13.37 -23.44 1.29
N GLU A 71 -13.34 -23.06 0.01
CA GLU A 71 -12.18 -23.04 -0.88
C GLU A 71 -11.11 -22.01 -0.50
N TYR A 72 -11.51 -20.83 0.02
CA TYR A 72 -10.56 -19.82 0.51
C TYR A 72 -9.84 -20.28 1.78
N LEU A 73 -10.58 -20.97 2.66
CA LEU A 73 -10.00 -21.62 3.84
C LEU A 73 -9.11 -22.79 3.45
N ARG A 74 -9.53 -23.59 2.46
CA ARG A 74 -8.76 -24.72 1.94
C ARG A 74 -7.41 -24.27 1.36
N SER A 75 -7.40 -23.23 0.53
CA SER A 75 -6.17 -22.67 -0.05
C SER A 75 -5.23 -22.08 1.01
N GLY A 76 -5.75 -21.28 1.96
CA GLY A 76 -4.95 -20.77 3.07
C GLY A 76 -4.39 -21.87 3.97
N ALA A 77 -5.13 -22.95 4.18
CA ALA A 77 -4.67 -24.12 4.93
C ALA A 77 -3.57 -24.88 4.18
N VAL A 78 -3.68 -24.99 2.85
CA VAL A 78 -2.64 -25.63 2.00
C VAL A 78 -1.33 -24.83 2.08
N ASP A 79 -1.39 -23.51 1.92
CA ASP A 79 -0.21 -22.65 2.01
C ASP A 79 0.45 -22.71 3.40
N ALA A 80 -0.36 -22.69 4.46
CA ALA A 80 0.11 -22.87 5.83
C ALA A 80 0.77 -24.24 6.04
N SER A 81 0.21 -25.30 5.46
CA SER A 81 0.75 -26.65 5.53
C SER A 81 2.10 -26.76 4.81
N LEU A 82 2.22 -26.19 3.61
CA LEU A 82 3.48 -26.16 2.87
C LEU A 82 4.59 -25.47 3.65
N LEU A 83 4.28 -24.29 4.23
CA LEU A 83 5.23 -23.56 5.06
C LEU A 83 5.62 -24.35 6.32
N THR A 84 4.66 -24.99 6.99
CA THR A 84 4.93 -25.81 8.17
C THR A 84 5.79 -27.03 7.85
N LEU A 85 5.51 -27.74 6.77
CA LEU A 85 6.31 -28.88 6.32
C LEU A 85 7.75 -28.46 6.06
N PHE A 86 7.95 -27.30 5.42
CA PHE A 86 9.29 -26.76 5.22
C PHE A 86 9.98 -26.40 6.54
N GLN A 87 9.33 -25.61 7.41
CA GLN A 87 9.89 -25.20 8.71
C GLN A 87 10.27 -26.39 9.60
N VAL A 88 9.39 -27.39 9.71
CA VAL A 88 9.62 -28.60 10.49
C VAL A 88 10.66 -29.50 9.82
N GLY A 89 10.67 -29.59 8.50
CA GLY A 89 11.67 -30.34 7.74
C GLY A 89 13.08 -29.81 7.99
N VAL A 90 13.26 -28.49 7.97
CA VAL A 90 14.56 -27.87 8.31
C VAL A 90 14.93 -28.13 9.78
N CYS A 91 13.96 -28.10 10.72
CA CYS A 91 14.19 -28.52 12.10
C CYS A 91 14.67 -29.98 12.21
N TYR A 92 14.04 -30.90 11.49
CA TYR A 92 14.41 -32.32 11.49
C TYR A 92 15.84 -32.55 10.95
N ILE A 93 16.22 -31.78 9.92
CA ILE A 93 17.55 -31.84 9.31
C ILE A 93 18.62 -31.28 10.25
N LEU A 94 18.34 -30.20 10.99
CA LEU A 94 19.36 -29.45 11.74
C LEU A 94 19.39 -29.75 13.24
N ILE A 95 18.31 -30.27 13.83
CA ILE A 95 18.21 -30.50 15.29
C ILE A 95 18.32 -31.99 15.59
N LYS A 96 19.15 -32.33 16.58
CA LYS A 96 19.20 -33.65 17.22
C LYS A 96 18.61 -33.54 18.62
N VAL A 97 17.66 -34.40 18.94
CA VAL A 97 17.08 -34.49 20.28
C VAL A 97 17.47 -35.84 20.87
N ARG A 98 18.15 -35.82 22.02
CA ARG A 98 18.50 -37.02 22.80
C ARG A 98 17.74 -36.96 24.12
N SER A 99 16.80 -37.88 24.31
CA SER A 99 16.06 -37.97 25.57
C SER A 99 16.36 -39.31 26.25
N PRO A 100 16.78 -39.33 27.53
CA PRO A 100 16.98 -40.56 28.27
C PRO A 100 15.68 -41.19 28.81
N GLY A 101 14.51 -40.57 28.59
CA GLY A 101 13.20 -41.06 29.03
C GLY A 101 12.41 -41.87 27.99
N GLU A 102 11.18 -42.25 28.32
CA GLU A 102 10.29 -43.06 27.48
C GLU A 102 10.05 -42.44 26.07
N GLN A 103 10.29 -43.22 25.01
CA GLN A 103 10.25 -42.76 23.62
C GLN A 103 8.91 -42.12 23.21
N TRP A 104 7.78 -42.61 23.76
CA TRP A 104 6.45 -42.08 23.44
C TRP A 104 6.28 -40.61 23.82
N ARG A 105 6.94 -40.14 24.89
CA ARG A 105 6.88 -38.73 25.33
C ARG A 105 7.56 -37.81 24.33
N LEU A 106 8.67 -38.26 23.75
CA LEU A 106 9.40 -37.52 22.73
C LEU A 106 8.59 -37.44 21.42
N VAL A 107 7.90 -38.51 21.05
CA VAL A 107 6.98 -38.54 19.90
C VAL A 107 5.85 -37.53 20.11
N LEU A 108 5.18 -37.56 21.26
CA LEU A 108 4.11 -36.60 21.56
C LEU A 108 4.58 -35.15 21.59
N ALA A 109 5.76 -34.88 22.15
CA ALA A 109 6.35 -33.53 22.14
C ALA A 109 6.67 -33.06 20.71
N THR A 110 7.09 -33.97 19.83
CA THR A 110 7.34 -33.68 18.42
C THR A 110 6.04 -33.39 17.67
N VAL A 111 5.03 -34.24 17.83
CA VAL A 111 3.68 -34.02 17.24
C VAL A 111 3.10 -32.69 17.72
N ALA A 112 3.22 -32.38 19.01
CA ALA A 112 2.78 -31.11 19.54
C ALA A 112 3.55 -29.92 18.94
N HIS A 113 4.86 -30.05 18.72
CA HIS A 113 5.64 -29.01 18.04
C HIS A 113 5.13 -28.76 16.61
N VAL A 114 4.89 -29.82 15.83
CA VAL A 114 4.35 -29.70 14.47
C VAL A 114 2.96 -29.08 14.46
N GLY A 115 2.05 -29.58 15.31
CA GLY A 115 0.68 -29.08 15.40
C GLY A 115 0.64 -27.61 15.81
N ALA A 116 1.43 -27.20 16.81
CA ALA A 116 1.51 -25.81 17.23
C ALA A 116 2.01 -24.87 16.12
N THR A 117 3.01 -25.30 15.36
CA THR A 117 3.55 -24.55 14.22
C THR A 117 2.51 -24.42 13.11
N TRP A 118 1.79 -25.50 12.81
CA TRP A 118 0.71 -25.52 11.83
C TRP A 118 -0.43 -24.55 12.18
N PHE A 119 -0.96 -24.63 13.40
CA PHE A 119 -2.02 -23.73 13.87
C PHE A 119 -1.57 -22.26 13.91
N THR A 120 -0.29 -21.99 14.20
CA THR A 120 0.26 -20.64 14.14
C THR A 120 0.29 -20.11 12.70
N ASN A 121 0.67 -20.94 11.73
CA ASN A 121 0.70 -20.57 10.32
C ASN A 121 -0.72 -20.41 9.73
N ILE A 122 -1.68 -21.26 10.12
CA ILE A 122 -3.10 -21.09 9.77
C ILE A 122 -3.61 -19.74 10.29
N SER A 123 -3.32 -19.40 11.56
CA SER A 123 -3.71 -18.11 12.11
C SER A 123 -3.12 -16.95 11.30
N MET A 124 -1.84 -16.99 10.96
CA MET A 124 -1.20 -15.96 10.12
C MET A 124 -1.70 -15.96 8.66
N ALA A 125 -2.27 -17.06 8.17
CA ALA A 125 -2.99 -17.06 6.89
C ALA A 125 -4.36 -16.36 7.03
N CYS A 126 -5.03 -16.44 8.17
CA CYS A 126 -6.35 -15.83 8.37
C CYS A 126 -6.32 -14.37 8.85
N MET A 127 -5.27 -13.94 9.58
CA MET A 127 -5.16 -12.61 10.20
C MET A 127 -3.76 -11.99 10.10
N PHE A 128 -3.57 -10.74 10.53
CA PHE A 128 -2.22 -10.14 10.60
C PHE A 128 -1.32 -10.91 11.57
N ALA A 129 0.00 -10.94 11.31
CA ALA A 129 0.94 -11.63 12.20
C ALA A 129 0.95 -11.04 13.62
N SER A 130 0.85 -9.71 13.74
CA SER A 130 0.71 -9.04 15.03
C SER A 130 -0.58 -9.46 15.77
N SER A 131 -1.70 -9.60 15.05
CA SER A 131 -2.97 -10.11 15.58
C SER A 131 -2.83 -11.55 16.12
N THR A 132 -2.22 -12.45 15.34
CA THR A 132 -1.94 -13.84 15.77
C THR A 132 -1.13 -13.84 17.07
N PHE A 133 -0.08 -13.02 17.14
CA PHE A 133 0.79 -12.99 18.30
C PHE A 133 0.16 -12.32 19.52
N ALA A 134 -0.77 -11.38 19.33
CA ALA A 134 -1.56 -10.80 20.41
C ALA A 134 -2.51 -11.83 21.03
N ILE A 135 -3.21 -12.65 20.23
CA ILE A 135 -3.99 -13.78 20.77
C ILE A 135 -3.06 -14.79 21.45
N LYS A 136 -1.87 -15.02 20.90
CA LYS A 136 -0.87 -15.89 21.53
C LYS A 136 -0.33 -15.32 22.85
N LEU A 137 -0.58 -14.05 23.20
CA LEU A 137 -0.29 -13.54 24.55
C LEU A 137 -1.16 -14.20 25.62
N MET A 138 -2.30 -14.79 25.26
CA MET A 138 -3.22 -15.47 26.19
C MET A 138 -2.72 -16.82 26.74
N GLU A 139 -1.43 -17.17 26.55
CA GLU A 139 -0.80 -18.38 27.11
C GLU A 139 -0.97 -18.54 28.64
N PRO A 140 -1.02 -17.48 29.46
CA PRO A 140 -1.40 -17.56 30.87
C PRO A 140 -2.72 -18.29 31.14
N ILE A 141 -3.73 -18.13 30.28
CA ILE A 141 -5.04 -18.78 30.44
C ILE A 141 -4.87 -20.28 30.29
N THR A 142 -4.19 -20.71 29.23
CA THR A 142 -3.84 -22.12 29.01
C THR A 142 -3.07 -22.69 30.20
N SER A 143 -2.09 -21.94 30.70
CA SER A 143 -1.26 -22.38 31.83
C SER A 143 -2.07 -22.48 33.13
N ALA A 144 -2.98 -21.55 33.37
CA ALA A 144 -3.86 -21.53 34.54
C ALA A 144 -4.87 -22.69 34.49
N VAL A 145 -5.45 -22.97 33.33
CA VAL A 145 -6.34 -24.13 33.11
C VAL A 145 -5.59 -25.44 33.32
N LEU A 146 -4.40 -25.61 32.73
CA LEU A 146 -3.58 -26.81 32.94
C LEU A 146 -3.22 -26.98 34.42
N GLN A 147 -2.86 -25.89 35.11
CA GLN A 147 -2.54 -25.92 36.54
C GLN A 147 -3.76 -26.30 37.40
N PHE A 148 -4.93 -25.76 37.11
CA PHE A 148 -6.16 -26.07 37.83
C PHE A 148 -6.62 -27.52 37.58
N VAL A 149 -6.68 -27.94 36.31
CA VAL A 149 -7.25 -29.23 35.88
C VAL A 149 -6.28 -30.40 36.13
N ILE A 150 -4.99 -30.23 35.88
CA ILE A 150 -4.00 -31.34 35.96
C ILE A 150 -3.35 -31.41 37.33
N LEU A 151 -3.06 -30.27 37.98
CA LEU A 151 -2.32 -30.23 39.25
C LEU A 151 -3.22 -30.02 40.47
N GLY A 152 -4.50 -29.68 40.28
CA GLY A 152 -5.46 -29.49 41.38
C GLY A 152 -5.14 -28.31 42.32
N THR A 153 -4.21 -27.42 41.94
CA THR A 153 -3.82 -26.29 42.80
C THR A 153 -4.71 -25.07 42.55
N PRO A 154 -5.24 -24.40 43.58
CA PRO A 154 -6.06 -23.21 43.41
C PRO A 154 -5.24 -22.05 42.84
N LEU A 155 -5.86 -21.23 41.99
CA LEU A 155 -5.27 -20.01 41.45
C LEU A 155 -5.35 -18.89 42.50
N SER A 156 -4.33 -18.03 42.55
CA SER A 156 -4.35 -16.86 43.42
C SER A 156 -5.42 -15.84 42.96
N PRO A 157 -5.99 -15.02 43.87
CA PRO A 157 -6.94 -13.98 43.50
C PRO A 157 -6.41 -12.99 42.46
N LEU A 158 -5.12 -12.64 42.55
CA LEU A 158 -4.45 -11.75 41.60
C LEU A 158 -4.31 -12.40 40.21
N ALA A 159 -4.06 -13.71 40.14
CA ALA A 159 -4.05 -14.44 38.87
C ALA A 159 -5.45 -14.45 38.23
N ILE A 160 -6.51 -14.70 39.01
CA ILE A 160 -7.90 -14.70 38.51
C ILE A 160 -8.27 -13.33 37.93
N LEU A 161 -7.95 -12.23 38.63
CA LEU A 161 -8.22 -10.88 38.16
C LEU A 161 -7.44 -10.52 36.87
N SER A 162 -6.22 -11.05 36.72
CA SER A 162 -5.38 -10.74 35.56
C SER A 162 -5.85 -11.38 34.25
N LEU A 163 -6.56 -12.54 34.29
CA LEU A 163 -6.94 -13.28 33.08
C LEU A 163 -7.95 -12.50 32.20
N PRO A 164 -9.05 -11.92 32.72
CA PRO A 164 -9.96 -11.10 31.91
C PRO A 164 -9.29 -9.87 31.29
N ILE A 165 -8.33 -9.26 31.99
CA ILE A 165 -7.57 -8.10 31.51
C ILE A 165 -6.71 -8.49 30.29
N ILE A 166 -6.05 -9.65 30.36
CA ILE A 166 -5.27 -10.20 29.24
C ILE A 166 -6.18 -10.45 28.03
N VAL A 167 -7.35 -11.07 28.25
CA VAL A 167 -8.32 -11.39 27.19
C VAL A 167 -8.84 -10.12 26.53
N GLY A 168 -9.37 -9.18 27.33
CA GLY A 168 -9.95 -7.94 26.84
C GLY A 168 -8.92 -7.12 26.06
N GLY A 169 -7.70 -6.96 26.58
CA GLY A 169 -6.65 -6.24 25.88
C GLY A 169 -6.26 -6.87 24.54
N ALA A 170 -6.11 -8.19 24.48
CA ALA A 170 -5.74 -8.88 23.25
C ALA A 170 -6.87 -8.84 22.18
N ILE A 171 -8.14 -8.91 22.59
CA ILE A 171 -9.29 -8.75 21.68
C ILE A 171 -9.37 -7.32 21.14
N ILE A 172 -9.23 -6.32 22.01
CA ILE A 172 -9.19 -4.89 21.62
C ILE A 172 -8.03 -4.63 20.66
N PHE A 173 -6.87 -5.27 20.90
CA PHE A 173 -5.73 -5.18 19.98
C PHE A 173 -6.07 -5.71 18.59
N THR A 174 -6.69 -6.89 18.49
CA THR A 174 -7.04 -7.49 17.19
C THR A 174 -8.04 -6.66 16.40
N GLY A 175 -9.01 -6.00 17.04
CA GLY A 175 -9.94 -5.05 16.40
C GLY A 175 -11.19 -5.68 15.76
N SER A 176 -11.95 -4.87 15.01
CA SER A 176 -13.25 -5.26 14.42
C SER A 176 -13.11 -6.12 13.14
N PRO A 177 -13.98 -7.13 12.94
CA PRO A 177 -13.97 -8.07 11.79
C PRO A 177 -14.11 -7.44 10.40
N ILE A 178 -14.35 -6.13 10.30
CA ILE A 178 -14.56 -5.42 9.02
C ILE A 178 -13.29 -5.43 8.13
N ALA A 179 -12.10 -5.63 8.72
CA ALA A 179 -10.81 -5.64 8.00
C ALA A 179 -10.26 -7.04 7.66
N GLU A 180 -10.75 -8.12 8.28
CA GLU A 180 -10.13 -9.46 8.21
C GLU A 180 -11.16 -10.53 7.85
N THR A 181 -10.95 -11.24 6.74
CA THR A 181 -11.97 -12.10 6.11
C THR A 181 -12.30 -13.39 6.86
N ASN A 182 -11.51 -13.80 7.86
CA ASN A 182 -11.73 -15.01 8.68
C ASN A 182 -11.21 -14.86 10.12
N LEU A 183 -11.55 -13.75 10.79
CA LEU A 183 -11.06 -13.39 12.13
C LEU A 183 -11.27 -14.52 13.16
N SER A 184 -12.43 -15.17 13.18
CA SER A 184 -12.77 -16.21 14.17
C SER A 184 -11.89 -17.46 14.06
N ILE A 185 -11.62 -17.94 12.85
CA ILE A 185 -10.75 -19.11 12.61
C ILE A 185 -9.30 -18.76 12.95
N GLY A 186 -8.86 -17.55 12.60
CA GLY A 186 -7.54 -17.04 12.97
C GLY A 186 -7.32 -16.98 14.49
N ILE A 187 -8.31 -16.50 15.25
CA ILE A 187 -8.30 -16.47 16.71
C ILE A 187 -8.27 -17.89 17.28
N ALA A 188 -9.16 -18.78 16.81
CA ALA A 188 -9.24 -20.16 17.29
C ALA A 188 -7.92 -20.92 17.07
N ALA A 189 -7.32 -20.79 15.87
CA ALA A 189 -6.04 -21.42 15.56
C ALA A 189 -4.89 -20.84 16.41
N ALA A 190 -4.83 -19.52 16.61
CA ALA A 190 -3.84 -18.91 17.50
C ALA A 190 -3.96 -19.43 18.93
N PHE A 191 -5.18 -19.54 19.46
CA PHE A 191 -5.42 -20.05 20.81
C PHE A 191 -5.10 -21.55 20.94
N ALA A 192 -5.50 -22.37 19.97
CA ALA A 192 -5.16 -23.80 19.92
C ALA A 192 -3.64 -24.03 19.95
N SER A 193 -2.88 -23.19 19.24
CA SER A 193 -1.41 -23.28 19.26
C SER A 193 -0.80 -23.03 20.64
N ASN A 194 -1.42 -22.20 21.49
CA ASN A 194 -0.95 -21.98 22.86
C ASN A 194 -1.16 -23.21 23.74
N ILE A 195 -2.31 -23.88 23.60
CA ILE A 195 -2.63 -25.12 24.31
C ILE A 195 -1.60 -26.20 23.99
N ILE A 196 -1.36 -26.43 22.70
CA ILE A 196 -0.44 -27.46 22.24
C ILE A 196 1.00 -27.17 22.68
N LEU A 197 1.46 -25.91 22.63
CA LEU A 197 2.79 -25.52 23.13
C LEU A 197 2.93 -25.68 24.65
N GLY A 198 1.88 -25.37 25.41
CA GLY A 198 1.85 -25.58 26.85
C GLY A 198 2.03 -27.05 27.22
N LEU A 199 1.26 -27.93 26.58
CA LEU A 199 1.36 -29.38 26.76
C LEU A 199 2.75 -29.91 26.38
N ARG A 200 3.31 -29.48 25.24
CA ARG A 200 4.67 -29.85 24.81
C ARG A 200 5.71 -29.52 25.88
N ASN A 201 5.66 -28.31 26.45
CA ASN A 201 6.64 -27.86 27.43
C ASN A 201 6.55 -28.67 28.73
N VAL A 202 5.34 -29.06 29.15
CA VAL A 202 5.12 -29.94 30.32
C VAL A 202 5.69 -31.34 30.06
N LEU A 203 5.40 -31.93 28.90
CA LEU A 203 5.90 -33.27 28.51
C LEU A 203 7.43 -33.34 28.51
N LEU A 204 8.10 -32.30 27.99
CA LEU A 204 9.57 -32.21 27.97
C LEU A 204 10.17 -32.09 29.37
N LYS A 205 9.46 -31.47 30.33
CA LYS A 205 9.96 -31.27 31.70
C LYS A 205 9.68 -32.45 32.63
N MET A 206 8.53 -33.13 32.47
CA MET A 206 8.12 -34.28 33.32
C MET A 206 9.10 -35.45 33.29
N GLY A 207 9.83 -35.65 32.19
CA GLY A 207 10.87 -36.70 32.08
C GLY A 207 12.22 -36.35 32.73
N SER A 208 12.48 -35.08 33.03
CA SER A 208 13.81 -34.60 33.44
C SER A 208 14.16 -34.87 34.92
N SER A 209 13.20 -35.29 35.76
CA SER A 209 13.41 -35.39 37.21
C SER A 209 13.91 -36.76 37.71
N LYS A 210 13.84 -37.83 36.90
CA LYS A 210 14.20 -39.19 37.34
C LYS A 210 15.29 -39.91 36.51
N GLN A 211 15.62 -39.47 35.28
CA GLN A 211 16.52 -40.22 34.37
C GLN A 211 17.53 -39.35 33.56
N GLY A 212 17.69 -38.07 33.90
CA GLY A 212 18.56 -37.13 33.19
C GLY A 212 17.79 -36.14 32.30
N GLN A 213 18.42 -35.02 31.95
CA GLN A 213 17.78 -33.95 31.15
C GLN A 213 17.74 -34.30 29.66
N THR A 214 16.67 -33.91 28.97
CA THR A 214 16.59 -33.99 27.50
C THR A 214 17.57 -33.00 26.87
N GLU A 215 18.53 -33.51 26.09
CA GLU A 215 19.56 -32.70 25.44
C GLU A 215 19.15 -32.41 23.98
N ILE A 216 19.11 -31.13 23.62
CA ILE A 216 18.83 -30.67 22.26
C ILE A 216 20.12 -30.04 21.74
N SER A 217 20.68 -30.62 20.67
CA SER A 217 21.90 -30.13 20.04
C SER A 217 21.69 -29.91 18.54
N LEU A 218 22.51 -29.03 17.96
CA LEU A 218 22.56 -28.86 16.51
C LEU A 218 23.34 -30.03 15.91
N LYS A 219 22.81 -30.64 14.85
CA LYS A 219 23.56 -31.64 14.09
C LYS A 219 24.76 -30.96 13.41
N PRO A 220 25.93 -31.61 13.36
CA PRO A 220 27.01 -31.11 12.52
C PRO A 220 26.49 -31.04 11.08
N LEU A 221 26.70 -29.91 10.43
CA LEU A 221 26.22 -29.69 9.07
C LEU A 221 27.03 -30.59 8.13
N ASN A 222 26.39 -31.61 7.55
CA ASN A 222 27.04 -32.52 6.61
C ASN A 222 27.59 -31.71 5.43
N ARG A 223 28.87 -31.93 5.08
CA ARG A 223 29.57 -31.21 3.99
C ARG A 223 28.81 -31.31 2.66
N GLU A 224 28.13 -32.43 2.42
CA GLU A 224 27.30 -32.67 1.24
C GLU A 224 26.03 -31.80 1.20
N VAL A 225 25.37 -31.58 2.35
CA VAL A 225 24.17 -30.72 2.45
C VAL A 225 24.57 -29.26 2.26
N LEU A 226 25.71 -28.85 2.81
CA LEU A 226 26.25 -27.51 2.59
C LEU A 226 26.66 -27.29 1.13
N ALA A 227 27.34 -28.27 0.52
CA ALA A 227 27.70 -28.22 -0.89
C ALA A 227 26.46 -28.13 -1.80
N PHE A 228 25.43 -28.94 -1.54
CA PHE A 228 24.16 -28.89 -2.28
C PHE A 228 23.46 -27.54 -2.12
N ALA A 229 23.42 -26.97 -0.91
CA ALA A 229 22.83 -25.66 -0.66
C ALA A 229 23.57 -24.52 -1.39
N VAL A 230 24.90 -24.57 -1.41
CA VAL A 230 25.74 -23.58 -2.15
C VAL A 230 25.53 -23.72 -3.66
N LEU A 231 25.56 -24.95 -4.18
CA LEU A 231 25.36 -25.22 -5.62
C LEU A 231 23.96 -24.82 -6.10
N SER A 232 22.91 -25.15 -5.34
CA SER A 232 21.53 -24.77 -5.66
C SER A 232 21.30 -23.25 -5.59
N THR A 233 21.91 -22.57 -4.62
CA THR A 233 21.86 -21.10 -4.52
C THR A 233 22.60 -20.43 -5.69
N GLY A 234 23.77 -20.95 -6.06
CA GLY A 234 24.52 -20.50 -7.23
C GLY A 234 23.76 -20.69 -8.54
N ALA A 235 23.19 -21.88 -8.75
CA ALA A 235 22.35 -22.18 -9.92
C ALA A 235 21.09 -21.29 -9.98
N GLY A 236 20.45 -21.02 -8.83
CA GLY A 236 19.33 -20.10 -8.74
C GLY A 236 19.70 -18.64 -9.04
N ALA A 237 20.87 -18.18 -8.59
CA ALA A 237 21.37 -16.84 -8.91
C ALA A 237 21.69 -16.69 -10.40
N VAL A 238 22.24 -17.72 -11.04
CA VAL A 238 22.49 -17.76 -12.49
C VAL A 238 21.16 -17.80 -13.27
N ALA A 239 20.21 -18.64 -12.87
CA ALA A 239 18.88 -18.70 -13.50
C ALA A 239 18.10 -17.37 -13.36
N TRP A 240 18.32 -16.63 -12.27
CA TRP A 240 17.79 -15.29 -12.08
C TRP A 240 18.44 -14.26 -13.02
N THR A 241 19.76 -14.20 -13.08
CA THR A 241 20.49 -13.23 -13.94
C THR A 241 20.21 -13.47 -15.42
N GLN A 242 19.96 -14.71 -15.81
CA GLN A 242 19.58 -15.13 -17.16
C GLN A 242 18.06 -15.00 -17.45
N GLY A 243 17.26 -14.53 -16.50
CA GLY A 243 15.83 -14.27 -16.70
C GLY A 243 14.90 -15.49 -16.69
N TYR A 244 15.41 -16.69 -16.38
CA TYR A 244 14.61 -17.93 -16.29
C TYR A 244 13.73 -18.00 -15.04
N LEU A 245 14.07 -17.29 -13.96
CA LEU A 245 13.29 -17.26 -12.72
C LEU A 245 12.49 -15.96 -12.60
N GLN A 246 11.16 -16.10 -12.44
CA GLN A 246 10.29 -14.95 -12.18
C GLN A 246 10.57 -14.31 -10.81
N ARG A 247 10.47 -12.97 -10.74
CA ARG A 247 10.63 -12.17 -9.51
C ARG A 247 9.82 -12.69 -8.31
N ARG A 248 8.61 -13.15 -8.59
CA ARG A 248 7.71 -13.69 -7.59
C ARG A 248 8.20 -15.01 -6.99
N VAL A 249 8.74 -15.91 -7.82
CA VAL A 249 9.22 -17.23 -7.39
C VAL A 249 10.42 -17.09 -6.47
N VAL A 250 11.38 -16.22 -6.82
CA VAL A 250 12.55 -15.96 -5.95
C VAL A 250 12.13 -15.34 -4.63
N TYR A 251 11.22 -14.35 -4.64
CA TYR A 251 10.71 -13.77 -3.40
C TYR A 251 10.03 -14.80 -2.48
N LEU A 252 9.21 -15.69 -3.05
CA LEU A 252 8.57 -16.78 -2.32
C LEU A 252 9.58 -17.77 -1.75
N ALA A 253 10.56 -18.19 -2.55
CA ALA A 253 11.61 -19.10 -2.11
C ALA A 253 12.45 -18.47 -0.98
N THR A 254 12.88 -17.22 -1.13
CA THR A 254 13.69 -16.52 -0.13
C THR A 254 12.94 -16.36 1.19
N THR A 255 11.66 -15.93 1.15
CA THR A 255 10.85 -15.74 2.36
C THR A 255 10.54 -17.07 3.06
N CYS A 256 10.28 -18.15 2.31
CA CYS A 256 10.11 -19.49 2.87
C CYS A 256 11.41 -19.98 3.55
N THR A 257 12.55 -19.87 2.88
CA THR A 257 13.87 -20.29 3.40
C THR A 257 14.27 -19.54 4.66
N LEU A 258 14.18 -18.20 4.64
CA LEU A 258 14.50 -17.39 5.81
C LEU A 258 13.56 -17.73 6.98
N SER A 259 12.27 -17.92 6.72
CA SER A 259 11.31 -18.38 7.73
C SER A 259 11.72 -19.72 8.36
N GLY A 260 12.14 -20.71 7.55
CA GLY A 260 12.62 -22.01 8.03
C GLY A 260 13.91 -21.92 8.88
N ILE A 261 14.90 -21.15 8.44
CA ILE A 261 16.17 -20.95 9.19
C ILE A 261 15.88 -20.32 10.55
N PHE A 262 15.11 -19.23 10.57
CA PHE A 262 14.77 -18.56 11.82
C PHE A 262 13.87 -19.43 12.70
N HIS A 263 13.04 -20.30 12.11
CA HIS A 263 12.24 -21.28 12.84
C HIS A 263 13.10 -22.25 13.66
N VAL A 264 14.16 -22.79 13.05
CA VAL A 264 15.16 -23.62 13.76
C VAL A 264 15.81 -22.83 14.88
N LEU A 265 16.28 -21.62 14.56
CA LEU A 265 17.08 -20.82 15.49
C LEU A 265 16.30 -20.41 16.74
N TYR A 266 15.09 -19.86 16.59
CA TYR A 266 14.29 -19.46 17.75
C TYR A 266 13.81 -20.67 18.55
N SER A 267 13.52 -21.80 17.89
CA SER A 267 13.11 -23.04 18.55
C SER A 267 14.25 -23.63 19.36
N TYR A 268 15.45 -23.71 18.79
CA TYR A 268 16.66 -24.16 19.47
C TYR A 268 17.00 -23.28 20.69
N VAL A 269 17.01 -21.96 20.51
CA VAL A 269 17.24 -21.03 21.63
C VAL A 269 16.15 -21.21 22.71
N SER A 270 14.88 -21.34 22.31
CA SER A 270 13.77 -21.55 23.25
C SER A 270 13.90 -22.82 24.09
N THR A 271 14.19 -23.97 23.48
CA THR A 271 14.10 -25.28 24.15
C THR A 271 15.46 -25.85 24.54
N GLY A 272 16.51 -25.64 23.73
CA GLY A 272 17.86 -26.14 23.98
C GLY A 272 18.71 -25.25 24.89
N VAL A 273 18.44 -23.94 24.90
CA VAL A 273 19.21 -22.97 25.72
C VAL A 273 18.38 -22.43 26.88
N VAL A 274 17.18 -21.91 26.63
CA VAL A 274 16.42 -21.21 27.69
C VAL A 274 15.70 -22.18 28.63
N LEU A 275 15.08 -23.26 28.12
CA LEU A 275 14.29 -24.19 28.93
C LEU A 275 15.14 -25.09 29.85
N THR A 276 16.41 -25.30 29.51
CA THR A 276 17.39 -26.06 30.31
C THR A 276 17.84 -25.28 31.55
N HIS A 277 17.95 -23.95 31.44
CA HIS A 277 18.41 -23.09 32.54
C HIS A 277 17.29 -22.43 33.35
N LEU A 278 16.06 -22.36 32.82
CA LEU A 278 14.92 -21.76 33.51
C LEU A 278 13.93 -22.82 34.04
N SER A 279 13.29 -22.53 35.17
CA SER A 279 12.09 -23.29 35.59
C SER A 279 10.99 -23.15 34.53
N VAL A 280 10.01 -24.07 34.50
CA VAL A 280 8.88 -23.99 33.54
C VAL A 280 8.13 -22.66 33.70
N VAL A 281 7.99 -22.21 34.94
CA VAL A 281 7.34 -20.95 35.29
C VAL A 281 8.13 -19.75 34.80
N SER A 282 9.44 -19.72 35.08
CA SER A 282 10.33 -18.64 34.63
C SER A 282 10.45 -18.60 33.11
N HIS A 283 10.47 -19.74 32.44
CA HIS A 283 10.46 -19.85 30.99
C HIS A 283 9.17 -19.25 30.40
N ALA A 284 8.01 -19.57 30.97
CA ALA A 284 6.72 -19.02 30.55
C ALA A 284 6.67 -17.49 30.74
N VAL A 285 7.15 -16.97 31.86
CA VAL A 285 7.22 -15.51 32.09
C VAL A 285 8.14 -14.82 31.09
N THR A 286 9.32 -15.37 30.83
CA THR A 286 10.25 -14.82 29.82
C THR A 286 9.68 -14.92 28.40
N ASN A 287 8.96 -15.99 28.09
CA ASN A 287 8.27 -16.16 26.81
C ASN A 287 7.17 -15.10 26.61
N ILE A 288 6.40 -14.76 27.66
CA ILE A 288 5.40 -13.69 27.63
C ILE A 288 6.04 -12.35 27.25
N LEU A 289 7.15 -11.97 27.91
CA LEU A 289 7.86 -10.72 27.64
C LEU A 289 8.39 -10.66 26.21
N LYS A 290 9.02 -11.75 25.76
CA LYS A 290 9.46 -11.90 24.37
C LYS A 290 8.31 -11.71 23.39
N ARG A 291 7.13 -12.29 23.66
CA ARG A 291 5.96 -12.18 22.76
C ARG A 291 5.42 -10.77 22.69
N VAL A 292 5.39 -9.99 23.78
CA VAL A 292 4.97 -8.58 23.73
C VAL A 292 5.90 -7.78 22.81
N LEU A 293 7.21 -8.00 22.89
CA LEU A 293 8.19 -7.37 21.99
C LEU A 293 8.00 -7.82 20.53
N VAL A 294 7.75 -9.11 20.29
CA VAL A 294 7.45 -9.64 18.94
C VAL A 294 6.16 -9.03 18.37
N VAL A 295 5.10 -8.87 19.18
CA VAL A 295 3.86 -8.20 18.76
C VAL A 295 4.15 -6.76 18.35
N LEU A 296 4.93 -6.01 19.15
CA LEU A 296 5.33 -4.64 18.84
C LEU A 296 6.14 -4.57 17.53
N LEU A 297 7.14 -5.41 17.36
CA LEU A 297 7.96 -5.45 16.15
C LEU A 297 7.12 -5.78 14.91
N LEU A 298 6.28 -6.82 14.99
CA LEU A 298 5.37 -7.20 13.89
C LEU A 298 4.31 -6.13 13.60
N TYR A 299 3.92 -5.35 14.61
CA TYR A 299 2.98 -4.24 14.44
C TYR A 299 3.63 -3.08 13.71
N VAL A 300 4.86 -2.72 14.07
CA VAL A 300 5.63 -1.60 13.47
C VAL A 300 6.09 -1.94 12.04
N THR A 301 6.57 -3.16 11.80
CA THR A 301 7.04 -3.58 10.46
C THR A 301 5.94 -4.16 9.59
N GLY A 302 4.74 -4.36 10.15
CA GLY A 302 3.59 -4.94 9.46
C GLY A 302 2.91 -3.95 8.52
N THR A 303 2.00 -4.46 7.68
CA THR A 303 1.18 -3.64 6.76
C THR A 303 -0.05 -3.02 7.44
N ARG A 304 -0.22 -3.22 8.75
CA ARG A 304 -1.38 -2.74 9.52
C ARG A 304 -1.17 -1.26 9.88
N SER A 305 -2.19 -0.43 9.64
CA SER A 305 -2.18 0.97 10.06
C SER A 305 -2.22 1.10 11.59
N ALA A 306 -1.43 2.02 12.13
CA ALA A 306 -1.39 2.27 13.57
C ALA A 306 -2.74 2.87 14.05
N SER A 307 -3.35 2.27 15.08
CA SER A 307 -4.62 2.72 15.67
C SER A 307 -4.45 2.93 17.18
N PRO A 308 -4.92 4.08 17.73
CA PRO A 308 -4.90 4.33 19.17
C PRO A 308 -5.61 3.24 19.99
N VAL A 309 -6.68 2.66 19.43
CA VAL A 309 -7.47 1.61 20.10
C VAL A 309 -6.69 0.31 20.17
N SER A 310 -6.02 -0.09 19.08
CA SER A 310 -5.15 -1.28 19.11
C SER A 310 -4.01 -1.07 20.10
N PHE A 311 -3.41 0.12 20.15
CA PHE A 311 -2.37 0.44 21.11
C PHE A 311 -2.84 0.32 22.57
N LEU A 312 -4.01 0.88 22.88
CA LEU A 312 -4.64 0.76 24.20
C LEU A 312 -4.90 -0.71 24.55
N GLY A 313 -5.39 -1.50 23.60
CA GLY A 313 -5.56 -2.95 23.76
C GLY A 313 -4.26 -3.66 24.13
N LEU A 314 -3.15 -3.37 23.45
CA LEU A 314 -1.85 -3.96 23.79
C LEU A 314 -1.37 -3.54 25.17
N ALA A 315 -1.55 -2.27 25.55
CA ALA A 315 -1.15 -1.77 26.86
C ALA A 315 -1.94 -2.45 27.99
N VAL A 316 -3.26 -2.58 27.83
CA VAL A 316 -4.13 -3.29 28.77
C VAL A 316 -3.73 -4.77 28.87
N CYS A 317 -3.52 -5.44 27.73
CA CYS A 317 -3.08 -6.83 27.70
C CYS A 317 -1.75 -7.02 28.44
N THR A 318 -0.80 -6.13 28.18
CA THR A 318 0.53 -6.14 28.78
C THR A 318 0.47 -5.95 30.30
N LEU A 319 -0.38 -5.04 30.80
CA LEU A 319 -0.59 -4.85 32.23
C LEU A 319 -1.15 -6.12 32.91
N GLY A 320 -2.10 -6.79 32.26
CA GLY A 320 -2.64 -8.08 32.70
C GLY A 320 -1.56 -9.18 32.74
N LEU A 321 -0.69 -9.23 31.73
CA LEU A 321 0.41 -10.20 31.67
C LEU A 321 1.42 -10.00 32.80
N PHE A 322 1.77 -8.74 33.11
CA PHE A 322 2.69 -8.41 34.21
C PHE A 322 2.10 -8.76 35.57
N THR A 323 0.82 -8.46 35.80
CA THR A 323 0.13 -8.81 37.04
C THR A 323 0.03 -10.32 37.23
N TYR A 324 -0.26 -11.09 36.16
CA TYR A 324 -0.23 -12.56 36.21
C TYR A 324 1.17 -13.10 36.54
N ALA A 325 2.19 -12.63 35.83
CA ALA A 325 3.58 -13.05 36.03
C ALA A 325 4.08 -12.75 37.45
N TRP A 326 3.70 -11.59 37.98
CA TRP A 326 3.98 -11.19 39.36
C TRP A 326 3.35 -12.14 40.36
N SER A 327 2.05 -12.43 40.20
CA SER A 327 1.36 -13.34 41.10
C SER A 327 2.00 -14.73 41.13
N LYS A 328 2.39 -15.25 39.97
CA LYS A 328 2.98 -16.58 39.88
C LYS A 328 4.37 -16.66 40.51
N ARG A 329 5.14 -15.57 40.41
CA ARG A 329 6.43 -15.43 41.10
C ARG A 329 6.25 -15.43 42.62
N ASP A 330 5.27 -14.69 43.13
CA ASP A 330 5.00 -14.63 44.58
C ASP A 330 4.62 -16.01 45.15
N THR A 331 3.75 -16.75 44.45
CA THR A 331 3.38 -18.12 44.85
C THR A 331 4.57 -19.07 44.82
N GLN A 332 5.45 -18.97 43.82
CA GLN A 332 6.66 -19.81 43.75
C GLN A 332 7.64 -19.50 44.87
N ASN A 333 7.85 -18.22 45.20
CA ASN A 333 8.74 -17.82 46.29
C ASN A 333 8.27 -18.38 47.64
N LYS A 334 6.96 -18.35 47.92
CA LYS A 334 6.37 -18.94 49.13
C LYS A 334 6.59 -20.46 49.23
N VAL A 335 6.43 -21.18 48.12
CA VAL A 335 6.66 -22.64 48.05
C VAL A 335 8.15 -23.00 48.17
N ASP A 336 9.04 -22.18 47.60
CA ASP A 336 10.49 -22.42 47.66
C ASP A 336 11.06 -22.12 49.07
N ASP A 337 10.52 -21.12 49.78
CA ASP A 337 10.83 -20.82 51.19
C ASP A 337 10.40 -21.97 52.13
N GLU A 338 9.22 -22.57 51.90
CA GLU A 338 8.74 -23.74 52.66
C GLU A 338 9.60 -25.01 52.42
N ARG A 339 10.23 -25.15 51.25
CA ARG A 339 11.00 -26.35 50.87
C ARG A 339 12.50 -26.28 51.15
N LYS A 340 13.04 -25.18 51.71
CA LYS A 340 14.49 -24.96 51.95
C LYS A 340 15.39 -25.37 50.77
N VAL A 341 14.95 -25.13 49.53
CA VAL A 341 15.76 -25.50 48.35
C VAL A 341 16.82 -24.44 48.11
N LYS A 342 18.10 -24.75 48.35
CA LYS A 342 19.23 -23.90 47.92
C LYS A 342 19.26 -23.85 46.38
N ARG A 343 18.66 -22.81 45.80
CA ARG A 343 18.88 -22.42 44.41
C ARG A 343 20.05 -21.46 44.33
N ASP A 344 20.85 -21.57 43.27
CA ASP A 344 21.85 -20.56 42.92
C ASP A 344 21.18 -19.18 42.84
N SER A 345 21.48 -18.31 43.82
CA SER A 345 20.86 -16.99 43.99
C SER A 345 21.12 -16.07 42.79
N THR A 346 22.19 -16.34 42.05
CA THR A 346 22.57 -15.69 40.80
C THR A 346 21.56 -15.94 39.67
N THR A 347 20.94 -17.12 39.60
CA THR A 347 19.98 -17.49 38.52
C THR A 347 18.57 -16.91 38.74
N THR A 348 18.20 -16.55 39.96
CA THR A 348 16.91 -15.89 40.24
C THR A 348 17.01 -14.37 40.11
N ALA A 349 18.16 -13.79 40.47
CA ALA A 349 18.41 -12.36 40.37
C ALA A 349 18.41 -11.84 38.91
N TRP A 350 19.06 -12.53 37.97
CA TRP A 350 19.11 -12.06 36.57
C TRP A 350 17.79 -12.17 35.81
N VAL A 351 16.97 -13.19 36.07
CA VAL A 351 15.61 -13.30 35.48
C VAL A 351 14.75 -12.12 35.92
N ALA A 352 14.91 -11.68 37.17
CA ALA A 352 14.26 -10.48 37.67
C ALA A 352 14.77 -9.22 36.96
N THR A 353 16.08 -9.13 36.70
CA THR A 353 16.69 -8.00 35.97
C THR A 353 16.24 -7.94 34.51
N LEU A 354 16.21 -9.07 33.80
CA LEU A 354 15.71 -9.16 32.43
C LEU A 354 14.22 -8.83 32.34
N ALA A 355 13.42 -9.30 33.30
CA ALA A 355 12.00 -8.98 33.35
C ALA A 355 11.77 -7.47 33.57
N LYS A 356 12.56 -6.83 34.43
CA LYS A 356 12.53 -5.37 34.65
C LYS A 356 12.96 -4.61 33.39
N LEU A 357 14.07 -4.99 32.75
CA LEU A 357 14.56 -4.34 31.54
C LEU A 357 13.58 -4.50 30.37
N ALA A 358 13.03 -5.69 30.17
CA ALA A 358 12.02 -5.93 29.14
C ALA A 358 10.73 -5.14 29.43
N ALA A 359 10.31 -5.03 30.69
CA ALA A 359 9.19 -4.18 31.08
C ALA A 359 9.45 -2.71 30.75
N ILE A 360 10.64 -2.20 31.07
CA ILE A 360 11.05 -0.83 30.76
C ILE A 360 11.07 -0.61 29.24
N ILE A 361 11.63 -1.54 28.46
CA ILE A 361 11.66 -1.45 27.00
C ILE A 361 10.26 -1.47 26.41
N VAL A 362 9.38 -2.34 26.90
CA VAL A 362 7.98 -2.40 26.46
C VAL A 362 7.27 -1.10 26.81
N VAL A 363 7.44 -0.57 28.02
CA VAL A 363 6.84 0.72 28.43
C VAL A 363 7.40 1.87 27.60
N LEU A 364 8.71 1.92 27.34
CA LEU A 364 9.34 2.93 26.49
C LEU A 364 8.85 2.85 25.05
N LEU A 365 8.77 1.65 24.46
CA LEU A 365 8.24 1.46 23.12
C LEU A 365 6.77 1.84 23.05
N LEU A 366 5.99 1.49 24.08
CA LEU A 366 4.60 1.90 24.20
C LEU A 366 4.51 3.45 24.28
N LEU A 367 5.30 4.09 25.13
CA LEU A 367 5.34 5.56 25.26
C LEU A 367 5.78 6.24 23.96
N ILE A 368 6.81 5.75 23.27
CA ILE A 368 7.28 6.28 21.99
C ILE A 368 6.19 6.17 20.92
N LEU A 369 5.51 5.01 20.84
CA LEU A 369 4.38 4.79 19.94
C LEU A 369 3.17 5.68 20.31
N GLY A 370 2.90 5.86 21.60
CA GLY A 370 1.84 6.73 22.12
C GLY A 370 2.10 8.22 21.86
N VAL A 371 3.36 8.68 21.99
CA VAL A 371 3.78 10.04 21.64
C VAL A 371 3.69 10.26 20.12
N GLY A 372 4.04 9.25 19.31
CA GLY A 372 3.84 9.29 17.86
C GLY A 372 2.36 9.44 17.44
N VAL A 373 1.43 8.94 18.27
CA VAL A 373 -0.02 9.11 18.09
C VAL A 373 -0.52 10.46 18.64
N LEU A 374 0.01 10.93 19.78
CA LEU A 374 -0.35 12.22 20.38
C LEU A 374 0.16 13.42 19.56
N LYS A 375 1.27 13.27 18.84
CA LYS A 375 1.82 14.29 17.93
C LYS A 375 0.93 14.55 16.70
N ASN A 376 -0.12 13.75 16.50
CA ASN A 376 -1.13 13.89 15.44
C ASN A 376 -2.46 14.54 15.91
N ARG A 377 -2.52 15.14 17.12
CA ARG A 377 -3.65 16.03 17.47
C ARG A 377 -3.32 17.49 17.10
N PRO A 378 -4.17 18.19 16.33
CA PRO A 378 -3.99 19.62 16.07
C PRO A 378 -4.34 20.39 17.35
N ARG A 379 -3.39 21.17 17.87
CA ARG A 379 -3.65 22.12 18.95
C ARG A 379 -3.84 23.49 18.30
N SER A 380 -5.08 23.95 18.29
CA SER A 380 -5.43 25.33 17.96
C SER A 380 -5.00 26.22 19.11
N GLU A 381 -4.13 27.21 18.85
CA GLU A 381 -4.18 28.47 19.57
C GLU A 381 -4.01 29.61 18.57
N GLU A 382 -4.92 30.56 18.68
CA GLU A 382 -4.98 31.80 17.92
C GLU A 382 -3.76 32.67 18.24
N HIS A 383 -3.11 33.17 17.19
CA HIS A 383 -2.41 34.45 17.31
C HIS A 383 -2.89 35.36 16.17
N LYS A 384 -3.68 36.36 16.54
CA LYS A 384 -4.08 37.47 15.70
C LYS A 384 -2.87 38.37 15.48
N THR A 385 -2.35 38.43 14.27
CA THR A 385 -1.55 39.57 13.79
C THR A 385 -2.17 40.10 12.51
N THR A 386 -2.79 41.25 12.66
CA THR A 386 -3.43 42.06 11.64
C THR A 386 -2.36 42.60 10.69
N ILE A 387 -2.33 42.12 9.45
CA ILE A 387 -1.64 42.78 8.34
C ILE A 387 -2.70 43.10 7.29
N LYS A 388 -2.88 44.39 7.01
CA LYS A 388 -3.78 44.89 5.97
C LYS A 388 -3.33 44.34 4.60
N PRO A 389 -4.25 43.86 3.74
CA PRO A 389 -3.89 43.44 2.39
C PRO A 389 -3.63 44.68 1.51
N PRO A 390 -2.67 44.65 0.58
CA PRO A 390 -2.70 45.53 -0.58
C PRO A 390 -3.83 45.10 -1.52
N GLN A 391 -4.53 46.08 -2.09
CA GLN A 391 -5.59 45.87 -3.07
C GLN A 391 -4.99 45.46 -4.42
N SER A 392 -5.26 44.23 -4.86
CA SER A 392 -5.79 43.84 -6.18
C SER A 392 -5.61 42.32 -6.43
N ASP A 393 -6.52 41.48 -5.93
CA ASP A 393 -6.46 40.00 -6.10
C ASP A 393 -7.84 39.41 -6.46
N THR A 394 -8.65 40.12 -7.26
CA THR A 394 -10.04 39.72 -7.55
C THR A 394 -10.19 38.47 -8.43
N LEU A 395 -9.14 37.98 -9.09
CA LEU A 395 -9.19 36.78 -9.96
C LEU A 395 -8.88 35.46 -9.23
N ALA A 396 -8.15 35.50 -8.11
CA ALA A 396 -7.82 34.31 -7.31
C ALA A 396 -9.04 33.65 -6.61
N HIS A 397 -10.22 34.28 -6.72
CA HIS A 397 -11.44 33.91 -6.00
C HIS A 397 -12.57 33.37 -6.89
N HIS A 398 -12.36 33.16 -8.20
CA HIS A 398 -13.40 32.55 -9.04
C HIS A 398 -13.62 31.08 -8.65
N SER A 399 -14.64 30.84 -7.83
CA SER A 399 -15.19 29.51 -7.58
C SER A 399 -15.90 29.01 -8.83
N PHE A 400 -15.75 27.72 -9.15
CA PHE A 400 -16.52 27.10 -10.23
C PHE A 400 -18.02 27.31 -10.04
N ASN A 401 -18.74 27.48 -11.15
CA ASN A 401 -20.20 27.59 -11.13
C ASN A 401 -20.81 26.29 -10.56
N PRO A 402 -21.75 26.36 -9.58
CA PRO A 402 -22.43 25.19 -9.04
C PRO A 402 -22.96 24.23 -10.10
N TYR A 403 -23.55 24.74 -11.18
CA TYR A 403 -24.14 23.95 -12.28
C TYR A 403 -23.09 23.17 -13.08
N GLN A 404 -21.88 23.71 -13.25
CA GLN A 404 -20.79 23.00 -13.93
C GLN A 404 -20.32 21.78 -13.13
N MET A 405 -20.38 21.88 -11.81
CA MET A 405 -20.00 20.80 -10.90
C MET A 405 -21.06 19.70 -10.79
N ASP A 406 -22.32 20.01 -11.09
CA ASP A 406 -23.40 19.03 -11.08
C ASP A 406 -23.26 18.03 -12.24
N ARG A 407 -22.33 18.22 -13.17
CA ARG A 407 -21.98 17.29 -14.27
C ARG A 407 -20.73 16.44 -13.99
N THR A 408 -20.26 16.39 -12.74
CA THR A 408 -19.04 15.68 -12.37
C THR A 408 -19.31 14.65 -11.28
N PHE A 409 -19.13 13.36 -11.62
CA PHE A 409 -19.41 12.22 -10.74
C PHE A 409 -20.85 12.21 -10.18
N SER A 410 -21.80 12.68 -10.99
CA SER A 410 -23.21 12.83 -10.68
C SER A 410 -24.08 12.12 -11.72
N HIS A 411 -25.39 12.11 -11.52
CA HIS A 411 -26.35 11.60 -12.51
C HIS A 411 -26.37 12.41 -13.81
N GLU A 412 -26.01 13.70 -13.77
CA GLU A 412 -25.95 14.56 -14.96
C GLU A 412 -24.60 14.49 -15.69
N ALA A 413 -23.65 13.68 -15.24
CA ALA A 413 -22.32 13.62 -15.85
C ALA A 413 -22.33 13.21 -17.33
N HIS A 414 -23.39 12.52 -17.75
CA HIS A 414 -23.63 12.09 -19.12
C HIS A 414 -24.33 13.14 -20.00
N ASN A 415 -24.84 14.23 -19.40
CA ASN A 415 -25.50 15.29 -20.14
C ASN A 415 -24.47 16.14 -20.88
N LEU A 416 -24.72 16.39 -22.16
CA LEU A 416 -23.91 17.30 -22.97
C LEU A 416 -24.01 18.71 -22.36
N PRO A 417 -22.89 19.41 -22.10
CA PRO A 417 -22.93 20.79 -21.66
C PRO A 417 -23.55 21.71 -22.72
N ALA A 418 -24.24 22.77 -22.28
CA ALA A 418 -24.72 23.80 -23.19
C ALA A 418 -23.52 24.47 -23.88
N ALA A 419 -23.65 24.81 -25.16
CA ALA A 419 -22.53 25.36 -25.93
C ALA A 419 -22.05 26.69 -25.31
N GLU A 420 -22.99 27.47 -24.79
CA GLU A 420 -22.76 28.76 -24.14
C GLU A 420 -21.95 28.61 -22.84
N ASP A 421 -22.12 27.50 -22.10
CA ASP A 421 -21.37 27.22 -20.86
C ASP A 421 -19.87 27.01 -21.12
N LEU A 422 -19.51 26.65 -22.35
CA LEU A 422 -18.14 26.35 -22.77
C LEU A 422 -17.43 27.54 -23.41
N LEU A 423 -18.15 28.62 -23.72
CA LEU A 423 -17.56 29.81 -24.32
C LEU A 423 -16.84 30.67 -23.26
N PRO A 424 -15.72 31.31 -23.63
CA PRO A 424 -15.02 32.23 -22.73
C PRO A 424 -15.85 33.48 -22.43
N ASP A 425 -15.69 34.04 -21.23
CA ASP A 425 -16.27 35.35 -20.91
C ASP A 425 -15.46 36.47 -21.56
N MET A 426 -16.09 37.10 -22.57
CA MET A 426 -15.48 38.14 -23.39
C MET A 426 -15.53 39.54 -22.75
N ASN A 427 -16.19 39.69 -21.60
CA ASN A 427 -16.39 41.00 -20.96
C ASN A 427 -15.31 41.34 -19.92
N GLY A 428 -14.47 40.36 -19.56
CA GLY A 428 -13.41 40.51 -18.56
C GLY A 428 -12.04 40.85 -19.16
N TYR A 429 -11.00 40.21 -18.63
CA TYR A 429 -9.62 40.43 -19.05
C TYR A 429 -9.32 40.02 -20.51
N LEU A 430 -10.22 39.25 -21.12
CA LEU A 430 -10.15 38.85 -22.54
C LEU A 430 -10.72 39.91 -23.50
N ALA A 431 -11.39 40.96 -23.00
CA ALA A 431 -12.01 42.00 -23.84
C ALA A 431 -11.06 42.64 -24.88
N PRO A 432 -9.78 42.93 -24.56
CA PRO A 432 -8.84 43.49 -25.55
C PRO A 432 -8.54 42.57 -26.73
N GLN A 433 -8.77 41.26 -26.57
CA GLN A 433 -8.52 40.23 -27.60
C GLN A 433 -9.84 39.67 -28.15
N ALA A 434 -10.95 40.36 -27.93
CA ALA A 434 -12.26 39.76 -28.17
C ALA A 434 -12.49 39.37 -29.64
N ASP A 435 -12.04 40.20 -30.58
CA ASP A 435 -12.23 39.95 -32.00
C ASP A 435 -11.37 38.81 -32.52
N SER A 436 -10.12 38.69 -32.05
CA SER A 436 -9.25 37.57 -32.42
C SER A 436 -9.75 36.24 -31.87
N ILE A 437 -10.31 36.24 -30.66
CA ILE A 437 -10.95 35.07 -30.07
C ILE A 437 -12.21 34.69 -30.83
N ARG A 438 -13.08 35.65 -31.21
CA ARG A 438 -14.27 35.36 -32.03
C ARG A 438 -13.91 34.75 -33.38
N GLN A 439 -12.85 35.25 -34.03
CA GLN A 439 -12.33 34.68 -35.26
C GLN A 439 -11.84 33.24 -35.04
N PHE A 440 -11.05 33.02 -33.98
CA PHE A 440 -10.55 31.69 -33.61
C PHE A 440 -11.67 30.68 -33.34
N LEU A 441 -12.75 31.08 -32.66
CA LEU A 441 -13.88 30.21 -32.37
C LEU A 441 -14.62 29.71 -33.64
N GLN A 442 -14.39 30.35 -34.79
CA GLN A 442 -14.95 29.92 -36.08
C GLN A 442 -13.98 29.04 -36.89
N GLU A 443 -12.73 28.88 -36.46
CA GLU A 443 -11.71 28.12 -37.18
C GLU A 443 -11.99 26.59 -37.15
N ASP A 444 -11.60 25.89 -38.22
CA ASP A 444 -11.66 24.44 -38.25
C ASP A 444 -10.40 23.81 -37.65
N LEU A 445 -10.40 23.67 -36.32
CA LEU A 445 -9.27 23.10 -35.56
C LEU A 445 -8.88 21.68 -35.99
N PHE A 446 -9.79 20.93 -36.63
CA PHE A 446 -9.49 19.61 -37.19
C PHE A 446 -8.59 19.68 -38.45
N ARG A 447 -8.59 20.82 -39.15
CA ARG A 447 -7.70 21.12 -40.30
C ARG A 447 -6.48 21.94 -39.90
N GLU A 448 -6.58 22.73 -38.84
CA GLU A 448 -5.48 23.53 -38.30
C GLU A 448 -5.10 23.15 -36.86
N PRO A 449 -4.56 21.93 -36.61
CA PRO A 449 -4.31 21.45 -35.25
C PRO A 449 -3.40 22.36 -34.42
N ASN A 450 -2.44 23.05 -35.04
CA ASN A 450 -1.53 23.98 -34.34
C ASN A 450 -2.25 25.14 -33.66
N ARG A 451 -3.44 25.52 -34.16
CA ARG A 451 -4.25 26.60 -33.57
C ARG A 451 -5.01 26.16 -32.32
N SER A 452 -5.15 24.85 -32.07
CA SER A 452 -6.01 24.30 -31.01
C SER A 452 -5.71 24.86 -29.61
N SER A 453 -4.46 25.25 -29.31
CA SER A 453 -4.09 25.78 -28.00
C SER A 453 -4.09 27.31 -27.89
N PHE A 454 -4.60 28.02 -28.91
CA PHE A 454 -4.55 29.48 -28.98
C PHE A 454 -5.22 30.13 -27.77
N LEU A 455 -6.46 29.74 -27.46
CA LEU A 455 -7.22 30.32 -26.36
C LEU A 455 -6.73 29.80 -25.00
N SER A 456 -6.45 28.50 -24.86
CA SER A 456 -6.00 27.92 -23.57
C SER A 456 -4.75 28.62 -23.00
N ARG A 457 -3.84 29.08 -23.86
CA ARG A 457 -2.64 29.85 -23.46
C ARG A 457 -2.93 31.25 -22.94
N GLN A 458 -4.17 31.71 -22.98
CA GLN A 458 -4.61 33.01 -22.48
C GLN A 458 -5.51 32.88 -21.26
N LEU A 459 -5.92 31.66 -20.90
CA LEU A 459 -6.84 31.42 -19.80
C LEU A 459 -6.10 31.38 -18.46
N LEU A 460 -6.59 32.16 -17.50
CA LEU A 460 -5.91 32.37 -16.21
C LEU A 460 -6.41 31.41 -15.14
N THR A 461 -7.65 30.92 -15.26
CA THR A 461 -8.28 30.07 -14.26
C THR A 461 -8.42 28.60 -14.68
N PRO A 462 -8.39 27.64 -13.73
CA PRO A 462 -8.63 26.24 -14.04
C PRO A 462 -10.03 25.93 -14.62
N ALA A 463 -11.03 26.74 -14.28
CA ALA A 463 -12.39 26.61 -14.80
C ALA A 463 -12.45 26.88 -16.30
N GLU A 464 -11.88 28.00 -16.72
CA GLU A 464 -11.82 28.38 -18.13
C GLU A 464 -11.02 27.34 -18.92
N ILE A 465 -9.88 26.88 -18.40
CA ILE A 465 -9.09 25.80 -19.02
C ILE A 465 -9.91 24.52 -19.19
N SER A 466 -10.67 24.13 -18.15
CA SER A 466 -11.50 22.93 -18.21
C SER A 466 -12.59 23.05 -19.27
N ASN A 467 -13.25 24.21 -19.35
CA ASN A 467 -14.30 24.47 -20.32
C ASN A 467 -13.75 24.48 -21.75
N GLU A 468 -12.63 25.18 -21.95
CA GLU A 468 -11.95 25.24 -23.23
C GLU A 468 -11.49 23.86 -23.69
N ALA A 469 -10.95 23.04 -22.78
CA ALA A 469 -10.56 21.68 -23.11
C ALA A 469 -11.75 20.82 -23.56
N GLN A 470 -12.90 20.94 -22.88
CA GLN A 470 -14.14 20.27 -23.29
C GLN A 470 -14.65 20.79 -24.64
N ARG A 471 -14.61 22.09 -24.88
CA ARG A 471 -14.97 22.70 -26.17
C ARG A 471 -14.12 22.14 -27.31
N ILE A 472 -12.80 22.16 -27.16
CA ILE A 472 -11.86 21.62 -28.17
C ILE A 472 -12.15 20.13 -28.43
N HIS A 473 -12.45 19.36 -27.39
CA HIS A 473 -12.85 17.96 -27.57
C HIS A 473 -14.09 17.82 -28.46
N PHE A 474 -15.15 18.61 -28.22
CA PHE A 474 -16.36 18.55 -29.05
C PHE A 474 -16.13 19.11 -30.46
N ASP A 475 -15.35 20.19 -30.62
CA ASP A 475 -15.09 20.81 -31.92
C ASP A 475 -14.21 19.94 -32.82
N VAL A 476 -13.15 19.35 -32.25
CA VAL A 476 -12.16 18.57 -32.99
C VAL A 476 -12.63 17.12 -33.16
N MET A 477 -13.02 16.47 -32.07
CA MET A 477 -13.39 15.05 -32.11
C MET A 477 -14.85 14.86 -32.49
N GLY A 478 -15.75 15.79 -32.17
CA GLY A 478 -17.15 15.71 -32.58
C GLY A 478 -17.32 15.76 -34.09
N LYS A 479 -16.52 16.57 -34.80
CA LYS A 479 -16.46 16.55 -36.28
C LYS A 479 -15.96 15.22 -36.84
N ALA A 480 -14.97 14.61 -36.19
CA ALA A 480 -14.39 13.35 -36.65
C ALA A 480 -15.30 12.14 -36.38
N LEU A 481 -16.01 12.17 -35.24
CA LEU A 481 -16.73 11.02 -34.69
C LEU A 481 -18.26 11.11 -34.86
N GLY A 482 -18.83 12.31 -35.05
CA GLY A 482 -20.29 12.54 -35.02
C GLY A 482 -21.09 11.88 -36.14
N LYS A 483 -20.43 11.31 -37.15
CA LYS A 483 -21.06 10.52 -38.21
C LYS A 483 -21.27 9.04 -37.86
N PHE A 484 -20.60 8.54 -36.83
CA PHE A 484 -20.68 7.15 -36.41
C PHE A 484 -21.80 6.97 -35.37
N LYS A 485 -22.39 5.78 -35.32
CA LYS A 485 -23.42 5.41 -34.33
C LYS A 485 -22.84 4.52 -33.24
N TYR A 486 -21.91 3.65 -33.62
CA TYR A 486 -21.34 2.64 -32.75
C TYR A 486 -19.83 2.83 -32.58
N ALA A 487 -19.31 2.46 -31.41
CA ALA A 487 -17.89 2.45 -31.11
C ALA A 487 -17.43 1.16 -30.44
N MET A 488 -16.21 0.72 -30.77
CA MET A 488 -15.46 -0.20 -29.91
C MET A 488 -14.36 0.55 -29.18
N LEU A 489 -14.32 0.50 -27.85
CA LEU A 489 -13.33 1.19 -27.03
C LEU A 489 -12.26 0.21 -26.53
N LEU A 490 -11.06 0.29 -27.10
CA LEU A 490 -9.98 -0.66 -26.87
C LEU A 490 -8.89 -0.09 -25.98
N ASP A 491 -8.25 -0.98 -25.22
CA ASP A 491 -7.06 -0.72 -24.39
C ASP A 491 -7.30 0.23 -23.19
N ILE A 492 -8.52 0.27 -22.64
CA ILE A 492 -8.83 1.15 -21.50
C ILE A 492 -7.92 0.86 -20.30
N ALA A 493 -7.64 1.89 -19.50
CA ALA A 493 -6.85 1.76 -18.29
C ALA A 493 -7.72 1.46 -17.07
N SER A 494 -7.46 0.33 -16.41
CA SER A 494 -8.10 -0.06 -15.14
C SER A 494 -7.10 -0.57 -14.08
N PHE A 495 -5.84 -0.20 -14.23
CA PHE A 495 -4.76 -0.53 -13.30
C PHE A 495 -4.43 0.63 -12.35
N GLU A 496 -3.66 0.38 -11.28
CA GLU A 496 -3.53 1.27 -10.10
C GLU A 496 -2.82 2.62 -10.31
N ASN A 497 -2.42 2.96 -11.54
CA ASN A 497 -2.07 4.35 -11.85
C ASN A 497 -3.32 5.20 -11.66
N LYS A 498 -3.27 6.31 -10.90
CA LYS A 498 -4.47 7.14 -10.70
C LYS A 498 -4.77 8.06 -11.88
N GLY A 499 -3.80 8.27 -12.77
CA GLY A 499 -3.95 9.10 -13.96
C GLY A 499 -4.68 8.41 -15.11
N ASP A 500 -4.13 7.31 -15.62
CA ASP A 500 -4.64 6.65 -16.84
C ASP A 500 -6.14 6.27 -16.74
N PRO A 501 -6.65 5.76 -15.61
CA PRO A 501 -8.09 5.52 -15.45
C PRO A 501 -8.96 6.78 -15.47
N CYS A 502 -8.43 7.96 -15.13
CA CYS A 502 -9.15 9.21 -15.32
C CYS A 502 -9.30 9.59 -16.80
N ILE A 503 -8.33 9.22 -17.64
CA ILE A 503 -8.48 9.31 -19.10
C ILE A 503 -9.65 8.43 -19.53
N THR A 504 -9.72 7.18 -19.05
CA THR A 504 -10.84 6.27 -19.35
C THR A 504 -12.18 6.84 -18.88
N VAL A 505 -12.27 7.41 -17.68
CA VAL A 505 -13.51 8.06 -17.23
C VAL A 505 -13.89 9.22 -18.15
N GLY A 506 -12.92 10.04 -18.56
CA GLY A 506 -13.14 11.14 -19.50
C GLY A 506 -13.57 10.68 -20.90
N GLU A 507 -12.99 9.59 -21.42
CA GLU A 507 -13.40 8.95 -22.67
C GLU A 507 -14.85 8.49 -22.60
N ILE A 508 -15.26 7.84 -21.50
CA ILE A 508 -16.64 7.38 -21.32
C ILE A 508 -17.61 8.56 -21.21
N TYR A 509 -17.24 9.62 -20.49
CA TYR A 509 -18.10 10.82 -20.39
C TYR A 509 -18.27 11.49 -21.76
N TYR A 510 -17.19 11.61 -22.53
CA TYR A 510 -17.27 12.11 -23.89
C TYR A 510 -18.23 11.28 -24.75
N LEU A 511 -18.06 9.95 -24.76
CA LEU A 511 -18.88 9.05 -25.58
C LEU A 511 -20.37 9.09 -25.19
N ALA A 512 -20.66 9.15 -23.89
CA ALA A 512 -22.03 9.30 -23.39
C ALA A 512 -22.64 10.64 -23.84
N ARG A 513 -21.90 11.74 -23.74
CA ARG A 513 -22.36 13.09 -24.11
C ARG A 513 -22.60 13.23 -25.61
N THR A 514 -21.80 12.57 -26.43
CA THR A 514 -21.96 12.54 -27.89
C THR A 514 -22.89 11.44 -28.38
N LYS A 515 -23.51 10.66 -27.46
CA LYS A 515 -24.43 9.56 -27.77
C LYS A 515 -23.85 8.50 -28.72
N LEU A 516 -22.57 8.15 -28.53
CA LEU A 516 -21.90 7.12 -29.32
C LEU A 516 -21.94 5.79 -28.57
N ASP A 517 -22.66 4.80 -29.12
CA ASP A 517 -22.98 3.56 -28.41
C ASP A 517 -21.79 2.60 -28.40
N ILE A 518 -21.35 2.20 -27.20
CA ILE A 518 -20.22 1.27 -27.05
C ILE A 518 -20.72 -0.17 -27.20
N VAL A 519 -20.39 -0.79 -28.33
CA VAL A 519 -20.76 -2.19 -28.63
C VAL A 519 -19.76 -3.21 -28.07
N TYR A 520 -18.53 -2.76 -27.82
CA TYR A 520 -17.49 -3.59 -27.23
C TYR A 520 -16.45 -2.72 -26.53
N TYR A 521 -15.92 -3.19 -25.40
CA TYR A 521 -14.73 -2.60 -24.79
C TYR A 521 -13.82 -3.65 -24.21
N CYS A 522 -12.53 -3.32 -24.09
CA CYS A 522 -11.58 -4.15 -23.36
C CYS A 522 -10.58 -3.30 -22.60
N SER A 523 -10.03 -3.87 -21.53
CA SER A 523 -9.03 -3.27 -20.66
C SER A 523 -7.66 -3.89 -20.87
N SER A 524 -6.65 -3.02 -20.97
CA SER A 524 -5.22 -3.37 -21.02
C SER A 524 -4.79 -4.31 -19.90
N ALA A 525 -5.40 -4.17 -18.72
CA ALA A 525 -5.02 -4.90 -17.51
C ALA A 525 -5.62 -6.32 -17.42
N THR A 526 -6.72 -6.60 -18.13
CA THR A 526 -7.56 -7.78 -17.83
C THR A 526 -8.22 -8.45 -19.03
N SER A 527 -8.59 -7.72 -20.09
CA SER A 527 -9.46 -8.27 -21.15
C SER A 527 -9.03 -7.99 -22.59
N CYS A 528 -8.07 -7.11 -22.87
CA CYS A 528 -7.51 -6.90 -24.22
C CYS A 528 -6.45 -7.95 -24.62
N SER A 529 -6.75 -9.24 -24.43
CA SER A 529 -5.86 -10.31 -24.88
C SER A 529 -6.00 -10.55 -26.39
N TYR A 530 -4.98 -11.14 -27.02
CA TYR A 530 -5.01 -11.45 -28.45
C TYR A 530 -6.26 -12.26 -28.88
N PRO A 531 -6.70 -13.31 -28.15
CA PRO A 531 -7.93 -14.03 -28.50
C PRO A 531 -9.20 -13.16 -28.40
N ASN A 532 -9.30 -12.30 -27.40
CA ASN A 532 -10.45 -11.41 -27.25
C ASN A 532 -10.48 -10.35 -28.36
N MET A 533 -9.32 -9.91 -28.83
CA MET A 533 -9.24 -9.00 -29.97
C MET A 533 -9.63 -9.65 -31.29
N GLN A 534 -9.33 -10.94 -31.49
CA GLN A 534 -9.88 -11.66 -32.64
C GLN A 534 -11.41 -11.75 -32.58
N LYS A 535 -11.98 -12.04 -31.40
CA LYS A 535 -13.43 -12.03 -31.20
C LYS A 535 -14.05 -10.66 -31.46
N ALA A 536 -13.39 -9.59 -31.01
CA ALA A 536 -13.82 -8.22 -31.28
C ALA A 536 -13.77 -7.89 -32.77
N ALA A 537 -12.75 -8.36 -33.49
CA ALA A 537 -12.67 -8.20 -34.94
C ALA A 537 -13.77 -8.96 -35.69
N GLU A 538 -14.16 -10.16 -35.23
CA GLU A 538 -15.32 -10.88 -35.77
C GLU A 538 -16.63 -10.17 -35.47
N LEU A 539 -16.82 -9.67 -34.24
CA LEU A 539 -17.99 -8.87 -33.87
C LEU A 539 -18.07 -7.59 -34.71
N ALA A 540 -16.95 -6.93 -35.02
CA ALA A 540 -16.95 -5.72 -35.82
C ALA A 540 -17.56 -5.96 -37.21
N LYS A 541 -17.36 -7.14 -37.81
CA LYS A 541 -17.92 -7.50 -39.12
C LYS A 541 -19.45 -7.55 -39.16
N THR A 542 -20.13 -7.58 -38.01
CA THR A 542 -21.60 -7.51 -37.96
C THR A 542 -22.13 -6.08 -38.11
N PHE A 543 -21.24 -5.07 -38.16
CA PHE A 543 -21.58 -3.66 -38.33
C PHE A 543 -21.04 -3.15 -39.68
N SER A 544 -21.72 -2.14 -40.25
CA SER A 544 -21.22 -1.42 -41.42
C SER A 544 -19.97 -0.60 -41.06
N VAL A 545 -19.03 -0.47 -42.01
CA VAL A 545 -17.78 0.28 -41.83
C VAL A 545 -18.01 1.78 -41.71
N GLU A 546 -19.16 2.27 -42.16
CA GLU A 546 -19.61 3.65 -42.07
C GLU A 546 -20.25 3.99 -40.72
N ASP A 547 -20.86 2.99 -40.06
CA ASP A 547 -21.57 3.16 -38.78
C ASP A 547 -20.67 2.90 -37.55
N LEU A 548 -19.61 2.09 -37.69
CA LEU A 548 -18.71 1.68 -36.60
C LEU A 548 -17.34 2.37 -36.65
N VAL A 549 -16.92 2.95 -35.52
CA VAL A 549 -15.56 3.46 -35.31
C VAL A 549 -14.80 2.65 -34.24
N ILE A 550 -13.50 2.46 -34.46
CA ILE A 550 -12.62 1.82 -33.49
C ILE A 550 -11.85 2.89 -32.72
N LEU A 551 -12.06 2.95 -31.41
CA LEU A 551 -11.44 3.90 -30.52
C LEU A 551 -10.33 3.22 -29.72
N ILE A 552 -9.16 3.86 -29.63
CA ILE A 552 -8.04 3.36 -28.84
C ILE A 552 -7.76 4.38 -27.73
N HIS A 553 -7.61 3.86 -26.52
CA HIS A 553 -7.33 4.63 -25.31
C HIS A 553 -6.16 5.62 -25.45
N GLY A 554 -6.31 6.79 -24.83
CA GLY A 554 -5.32 7.86 -24.75
C GLY A 554 -4.18 7.58 -23.75
N GLY A 555 -3.41 8.62 -23.41
CA GLY A 555 -2.36 8.56 -22.39
C GLY A 555 -0.96 8.92 -22.88
N GLY A 556 0.06 8.19 -22.45
CA GLY A 556 1.46 8.55 -22.74
C GLY A 556 2.30 7.35 -23.07
N ASN A 557 1.83 6.51 -24.01
CA ASN A 557 2.44 5.20 -24.28
C ASN A 557 2.83 4.95 -25.76
N ILE A 558 2.93 6.00 -26.59
CA ILE A 558 3.51 5.88 -27.94
C ILE A 558 5.03 5.92 -27.86
N SER A 559 5.71 4.96 -28.51
CA SER A 559 7.18 4.76 -28.54
C SER A 559 7.85 4.46 -27.19
N GLY A 560 7.24 4.84 -26.07
CA GLY A 560 7.82 4.75 -24.74
C GLY A 560 7.76 3.35 -24.12
N TYR A 561 6.83 2.51 -24.58
CA TYR A 561 6.58 1.18 -24.03
C TYR A 561 6.31 0.19 -25.16
N ALA A 562 7.33 -0.60 -25.50
CA ALA A 562 7.29 -1.49 -26.65
C ALA A 562 6.12 -2.48 -26.65
N PHE A 563 5.70 -2.95 -25.47
CA PHE A 563 4.54 -3.84 -25.33
C PHE A 563 3.23 -3.15 -25.79
N SER A 564 3.01 -1.89 -25.38
CA SER A 564 1.83 -1.11 -25.78
C SER A 564 1.83 -0.82 -27.28
N ASP A 565 2.99 -0.48 -27.85
CA ASP A 565 3.12 -0.26 -29.29
C ASP A 565 2.84 -1.55 -30.09
N ILE A 566 3.40 -2.69 -29.68
CA ILE A 566 3.16 -3.99 -30.34
C ILE A 566 1.68 -4.36 -30.30
N HIS A 567 1.01 -4.13 -29.16
CA HIS A 567 -0.42 -4.36 -29.04
C HIS A 567 -1.21 -3.44 -29.98
N ARG A 568 -0.85 -2.15 -30.06
CA ARG A 568 -1.47 -1.21 -30.98
C ARG A 568 -1.26 -1.58 -32.44
N PHE A 569 -0.06 -2.01 -32.84
CA PHE A 569 0.21 -2.49 -34.21
C PHE A 569 -0.74 -3.62 -34.59
N PHE A 570 -1.04 -4.52 -33.65
CA PHE A 570 -2.01 -5.59 -33.87
C PHE A 570 -3.43 -5.03 -34.07
N ILE A 571 -3.87 -4.08 -33.25
CA ILE A 571 -5.19 -3.43 -33.42
C ILE A 571 -5.29 -2.74 -34.79
N LEU A 572 -4.28 -1.94 -35.16
CA LEU A 572 -4.25 -1.26 -36.47
C LEU A 572 -4.36 -2.24 -37.64
N LYS A 573 -3.70 -3.40 -37.52
CA LYS A 573 -3.79 -4.46 -38.54
C LYS A 573 -5.15 -5.17 -38.55
N ALA A 574 -5.69 -5.51 -37.39
CA ALA A 574 -6.93 -6.26 -37.25
C ALA A 574 -8.15 -5.47 -37.73
N PHE A 575 -8.15 -4.15 -37.52
CA PHE A 575 -9.27 -3.27 -37.84
C PHE A 575 -9.01 -2.32 -39.02
N ARG A 576 -8.05 -2.63 -39.90
CA ARG A 576 -7.61 -1.76 -41.02
C ARG A 576 -8.72 -1.24 -41.94
N ASN A 577 -9.84 -1.96 -42.02
CA ASN A 577 -10.99 -1.61 -42.87
C ASN A 577 -11.92 -0.57 -42.23
N TYR A 578 -11.83 -0.36 -40.92
CA TYR A 578 -12.63 0.60 -40.17
C TYR A 578 -11.84 1.89 -39.96
N LYS A 579 -12.54 3.00 -39.72
CA LYS A 579 -11.88 4.20 -39.20
C LYS A 579 -11.42 3.94 -37.76
N ILE A 580 -10.15 4.24 -37.50
CA ILE A 580 -9.51 4.08 -36.19
C ILE A 580 -9.16 5.46 -35.66
N PHE A 581 -9.58 5.75 -34.43
CA PHE A 581 -9.31 7.01 -33.76
C PHE A 581 -8.58 6.74 -32.44
N VAL A 582 -7.38 7.28 -32.30
CA VAL A 582 -6.58 7.15 -31.08
C VAL A 582 -6.75 8.42 -30.27
N PHE A 583 -7.33 8.28 -29.08
CA PHE A 583 -7.52 9.39 -28.15
C PHE A 583 -6.18 10.07 -27.79
N PRO A 584 -6.21 11.31 -27.28
CA PRO A 584 -5.03 12.11 -26.96
C PRO A 584 -3.87 11.33 -26.32
N GLN A 585 -2.74 11.26 -27.03
CA GLN A 585 -1.52 10.55 -26.63
C GLN A 585 -0.29 11.46 -26.58
N SER A 586 0.65 11.19 -25.67
CA SER A 586 2.03 11.71 -25.77
C SER A 586 2.95 10.70 -26.44
N ILE A 587 3.91 11.22 -27.21
CA ILE A 587 5.04 10.46 -27.74
C ILE A 587 6.21 10.60 -26.77
N TRP A 588 6.77 9.48 -26.33
CA TRP A 588 7.99 9.48 -25.52
C TRP A 588 9.06 8.61 -26.15
N VAL A 589 10.13 9.24 -26.60
CA VAL A 589 11.31 8.56 -27.14
C VAL A 589 12.33 8.37 -26.03
N ARG A 590 12.56 7.12 -25.62
CA ARG A 590 13.49 6.81 -24.52
C ARG A 590 14.89 7.35 -24.83
N TYR A 591 15.45 8.12 -23.89
CA TYR A 591 16.76 8.77 -24.00
C TYR A 591 16.92 9.65 -25.24
N ASN A 592 15.82 10.15 -25.83
CA ASN A 592 15.83 10.88 -27.11
C ASN A 592 16.57 10.13 -28.23
N ASN A 593 16.59 8.79 -28.18
CA ASN A 593 17.26 7.97 -29.18
C ASN A 593 16.30 7.62 -30.32
N PHE A 594 16.21 8.53 -31.31
CA PHE A 594 15.40 8.36 -32.52
C PHE A 594 15.94 7.29 -33.50
N GLU A 595 17.16 6.80 -33.27
CA GLU A 595 17.75 5.69 -34.04
C GLU A 595 17.49 4.32 -33.43
N HIS A 596 16.80 4.28 -32.28
CA HIS A 596 16.49 3.02 -31.62
C HIS A 596 15.60 2.11 -32.51
N PRO A 597 15.89 0.80 -32.63
CA PRO A 597 15.16 -0.10 -33.53
C PRO A 597 13.63 -0.12 -33.30
N HIS A 598 13.20 -0.04 -32.03
CA HIS A 598 11.78 0.06 -31.68
C HIS A 598 11.12 1.33 -32.25
N PHE A 599 11.81 2.47 -32.22
CA PHE A 599 11.26 3.72 -32.76
C PHE A 599 11.14 3.65 -34.28
N LYS A 600 12.13 3.08 -34.98
CA LYS A 600 12.04 2.82 -36.43
C LYS A 600 10.86 1.92 -36.77
N ARG A 601 10.54 0.93 -35.94
CA ARG A 601 9.33 0.11 -36.08
C ARG A 601 8.05 0.91 -35.86
N CYS A 602 8.03 1.82 -34.89
CA CYS A 602 6.90 2.75 -34.69
C CYS A 602 6.68 3.63 -35.92
N ILE A 603 7.75 4.14 -36.54
CA ILE A 603 7.65 4.91 -37.80
C ILE A 603 6.92 4.10 -38.87
N GLN A 604 7.35 2.86 -39.11
CA GLN A 604 6.77 1.98 -40.13
C GLN A 604 5.26 1.74 -39.93
N HIS A 605 4.82 1.58 -38.68
CA HIS A 605 3.42 1.26 -38.39
C HIS A 605 2.53 2.48 -38.18
N TYR A 606 3.07 3.63 -37.78
CA TYR A 606 2.29 4.82 -37.47
C TYR A 606 2.29 5.87 -38.60
N CYS A 607 3.21 5.82 -39.57
CA CYS A 607 3.27 6.83 -40.64
C CYS A 607 2.13 6.77 -41.64
N CYS A 608 1.67 5.56 -41.98
CA CYS A 608 1.13 5.32 -43.30
C CYS A 608 -0.20 4.54 -43.24
N ASN A 609 -1.21 5.11 -42.59
CA ASN A 609 -2.55 4.52 -42.50
C ASN A 609 -3.65 5.59 -42.70
N GLU A 610 -4.23 5.66 -43.89
CA GLU A 610 -5.30 6.61 -44.27
C GLU A 610 -6.56 6.55 -43.38
N ASN A 611 -6.80 5.39 -42.76
CA ASN A 611 -7.96 5.18 -41.89
C ASN A 611 -7.71 5.52 -40.42
N VAL A 612 -6.48 5.90 -40.06
CA VAL A 612 -6.10 6.15 -38.67
C VAL A 612 -5.93 7.64 -38.44
N THR A 613 -6.59 8.14 -37.39
CA THR A 613 -6.34 9.47 -36.84
C THR A 613 -5.78 9.35 -35.44
N PHE A 614 -4.58 9.90 -35.22
CA PHE A 614 -3.99 10.04 -33.90
C PHE A 614 -4.21 11.45 -33.38
N VAL A 615 -4.70 11.54 -32.14
CA VAL A 615 -4.74 12.81 -31.41
C VAL A 615 -3.49 12.88 -30.55
N MET A 616 -2.66 13.89 -30.76
CA MET A 616 -1.55 14.23 -29.89
C MET A 616 -2.06 15.13 -28.79
N ARG A 617 -1.58 14.94 -27.56
CA ARG A 617 -2.07 15.71 -26.41
C ARG A 617 -1.22 16.92 -26.04
N ASP A 618 -0.13 17.15 -26.75
CA ASP A 618 0.79 18.28 -26.52
C ASP A 618 1.55 18.62 -27.81
N HIS A 619 1.98 19.88 -27.94
CA HIS A 619 2.67 20.40 -29.13
C HIS A 619 4.00 19.70 -29.39
N LEU A 620 4.72 19.29 -28.35
CA LEU A 620 5.97 18.55 -28.51
C LEU A 620 5.71 17.21 -29.21
N SER A 621 4.76 16.43 -28.71
CA SER A 621 4.32 15.16 -29.31
C SER A 621 3.78 15.36 -30.73
N TYR A 622 3.02 16.44 -30.96
CA TYR A 622 2.54 16.79 -32.31
C TYR A 622 3.68 17.07 -33.29
N SER A 623 4.68 17.86 -32.90
CA SER A 623 5.84 18.16 -33.75
C SER A 623 6.68 16.91 -34.04
N ILE A 624 6.83 16.00 -33.06
CA ILE A 624 7.51 14.71 -33.25
C ILE A 624 6.73 13.84 -34.25
N ALA A 625 5.40 13.75 -34.12
CA ALA A 625 4.57 12.98 -35.03
C ALA A 625 4.68 13.51 -36.47
N GLN A 626 4.57 14.82 -36.66
CA GLN A 626 4.71 15.47 -37.98
C GLN A 626 6.10 15.26 -38.59
N LYS A 627 7.15 15.22 -37.77
CA LYS A 627 8.52 15.04 -38.25
C LYS A 627 8.84 13.59 -38.62
N TYR A 628 8.43 12.62 -37.80
CA TYR A 628 8.90 11.24 -37.92
C TYR A 628 7.87 10.26 -38.48
N PHE A 629 6.57 10.54 -38.34
CA PHE A 629 5.49 9.68 -38.82
C PHE A 629 4.84 10.26 -40.09
N GLN A 630 5.66 10.72 -41.03
CA GLN A 630 5.21 11.30 -42.29
C GLN A 630 4.63 10.23 -43.22
N GLY A 631 3.39 10.44 -43.68
CA GLY A 631 2.66 9.55 -44.56
C GLY A 631 1.17 9.87 -44.52
N ASP A 632 0.33 8.86 -44.77
CA ASP A 632 -1.11 9.05 -44.88
C ASP A 632 -1.88 9.04 -43.55
N THR A 633 -1.20 8.72 -42.43
CA THR A 633 -1.82 8.78 -41.11
C THR A 633 -2.10 10.22 -40.71
N LYS A 634 -3.32 10.52 -40.28
CA LYS A 634 -3.68 11.86 -39.82
C LYS A 634 -3.27 12.07 -38.36
N PHE A 635 -2.60 13.18 -38.08
CA PHE A 635 -2.30 13.64 -36.71
C PHE A 635 -3.01 14.96 -36.44
N ILE A 636 -3.71 15.04 -35.30
CA ILE A 636 -4.35 16.25 -34.80
C ILE A 636 -3.95 16.53 -33.35
N LEU A 637 -4.40 17.64 -32.78
CA LEU A 637 -4.01 18.11 -31.45
C LEU A 637 -5.27 18.41 -30.64
N ALA A 638 -5.38 17.84 -29.45
CA ALA A 638 -6.44 18.18 -28.49
C ALA A 638 -5.93 17.91 -27.05
N PRO A 639 -6.55 18.49 -26.02
CA PRO A 639 -6.19 18.23 -24.62
C PRO A 639 -6.38 16.77 -24.19
N ASP A 640 -6.04 16.47 -22.94
CA ASP A 640 -6.14 15.10 -22.41
C ASP A 640 -7.60 14.78 -22.07
N MET A 641 -8.06 13.56 -22.36
CA MET A 641 -9.46 13.18 -22.15
C MET A 641 -9.90 13.31 -20.69
N ALA A 642 -8.99 13.26 -19.70
CA ALA A 642 -9.35 13.49 -18.31
C ALA A 642 -10.09 14.82 -18.07
N PHE A 643 -9.90 15.84 -18.92
CA PHE A 643 -10.66 17.11 -18.83
C PHE A 643 -12.17 16.97 -19.10
N GLN A 644 -12.62 15.87 -19.73
CA GLN A 644 -14.05 15.58 -19.87
C GLN A 644 -14.72 15.26 -18.53
N ILE A 645 -13.97 14.93 -17.48
CA ILE A 645 -14.52 14.83 -16.11
C ILE A 645 -15.12 16.17 -15.67
N GLY A 646 -14.51 17.27 -16.10
CA GLY A 646 -14.88 18.63 -15.71
C GLY A 646 -14.41 18.98 -14.29
N PRO A 647 -14.82 20.16 -13.81
CA PRO A 647 -14.48 20.64 -12.48
C PRO A 647 -14.88 19.67 -11.37
N VAL A 648 -13.99 19.42 -10.40
CA VAL A 648 -14.25 18.49 -9.29
C VAL A 648 -14.31 19.26 -7.97
N ARG A 649 -15.41 19.11 -7.24
CA ARG A 649 -15.56 19.70 -5.90
C ARG A 649 -14.61 19.05 -4.90
N ARG A 650 -14.21 19.82 -3.89
CA ARG A 650 -13.47 19.27 -2.75
C ARG A 650 -14.42 18.49 -1.85
N PHE A 651 -14.23 17.18 -1.75
CA PHE A 651 -15.07 16.30 -0.92
C PHE A 651 -14.54 16.17 0.51
N MET A 652 -13.25 16.41 0.74
CA MET A 652 -12.63 16.27 2.04
C MET A 652 -11.79 17.49 2.43
N SER A 653 -11.76 17.77 3.73
CA SER A 653 -10.88 18.81 4.29
C SER A 653 -9.41 18.38 4.14
N PRO A 654 -8.51 19.30 3.73
CA PRO A 654 -7.10 18.97 3.62
C PRO A 654 -6.50 18.62 4.98
N VAL A 655 -5.68 17.58 5.00
CA VAL A 655 -5.00 17.07 6.20
C VAL A 655 -3.54 17.54 6.24
N PHE A 656 -2.99 17.90 5.09
CA PHE A 656 -1.62 18.38 4.92
C PHE A 656 -1.64 19.77 4.28
N ASP A 657 -0.64 20.58 4.65
CA ASP A 657 -0.44 21.87 4.00
C ASP A 657 0.13 21.65 2.60
N ILE A 658 1.10 20.74 2.47
CA ILE A 658 1.69 20.37 1.19
C ILE A 658 1.60 18.85 0.99
N MET A 659 1.03 18.45 -0.14
CA MET A 659 0.95 17.06 -0.58
C MET A 659 1.86 16.85 -1.79
N TRP A 660 2.97 16.13 -1.62
CA TRP A 660 3.89 15.82 -2.71
C TRP A 660 3.64 14.41 -3.24
N ILE A 661 3.10 14.32 -4.45
CA ILE A 661 2.99 13.09 -5.23
C ILE A 661 4.29 12.85 -5.97
N ARG A 662 5.13 11.99 -5.41
CA ARG A 662 6.48 11.73 -5.91
C ARG A 662 6.56 10.38 -6.63
N ARG A 663 7.10 10.35 -7.85
CA ARG A 663 7.39 9.09 -8.56
C ARG A 663 8.57 8.34 -7.96
N GLY A 664 8.47 7.01 -7.98
CA GLY A 664 9.58 6.09 -7.70
C GLY A 664 10.07 5.27 -8.89
N ASP A 665 9.57 5.51 -10.11
CA ASP A 665 9.88 4.74 -11.32
C ASP A 665 10.90 5.46 -12.23
N ALA A 666 11.17 4.89 -13.42
CA ALA A 666 12.18 5.39 -14.36
C ALA A 666 11.91 6.80 -14.91
N GLU A 667 10.68 7.31 -14.79
CA GLU A 667 10.32 8.68 -15.18
C GLU A 667 10.69 9.71 -14.10
N THR A 668 11.16 9.29 -12.92
CA THR A 668 11.57 10.22 -11.85
C THR A 668 12.62 11.21 -12.32
N PRO A 669 12.55 12.50 -11.95
CA PRO A 669 13.57 13.49 -12.27
C PRO A 669 14.92 13.22 -11.60
N GLY A 670 14.98 12.33 -10.60
CA GLY A 670 16.24 11.95 -9.93
C GLY A 670 16.54 12.79 -8.69
N TYR A 671 15.70 12.65 -7.66
CA TYR A 671 15.80 13.40 -6.40
C TYR A 671 17.05 13.03 -5.58
N SER A 672 17.89 14.01 -5.25
CA SER A 672 19.04 13.83 -4.34
C SER A 672 18.59 13.77 -2.87
N SER A 673 17.66 14.63 -2.48
CA SER A 673 17.01 14.64 -1.16
C SER A 673 15.64 15.33 -1.25
N ILE A 674 14.80 15.19 -0.23
CA ILE A 674 13.56 15.96 -0.09
C ILE A 674 13.88 17.17 0.78
N PRO A 675 13.64 18.41 0.30
CA PRO A 675 13.79 19.61 1.12
C PRO A 675 12.95 19.54 2.39
N ALA A 676 13.52 19.94 3.52
CA ALA A 676 12.77 20.04 4.77
C ALA A 676 11.78 21.21 4.68
N PRO A 677 10.50 21.04 5.07
CA PRO A 677 9.56 22.14 5.10
C PRO A 677 9.91 23.13 6.21
N PRO A 678 9.55 24.42 6.09
CA PRO A 678 9.66 25.39 7.18
C PRO A 678 8.90 24.95 8.44
N PRO A 679 9.30 25.41 9.64
CA PRO A 679 8.60 25.10 10.88
C PRO A 679 7.09 25.42 10.80
N GLY A 680 6.25 24.47 11.20
CA GLY A 680 4.78 24.63 11.20
C GLY A 680 4.08 24.16 9.93
N ILE A 681 4.80 23.84 8.85
CA ILE A 681 4.22 23.30 7.61
C ILE A 681 4.18 21.77 7.64
N ARG A 682 2.99 21.19 7.44
CA ARG A 682 2.83 19.72 7.33
C ARG A 682 3.00 19.28 5.89
N LEU A 683 4.18 18.72 5.59
CA LEU A 683 4.50 18.10 4.30
C LEU A 683 4.25 16.58 4.35
N HIS A 684 3.51 16.06 3.38
CA HIS A 684 3.40 14.62 3.14
C HIS A 684 3.97 14.26 1.77
N VAL A 685 4.95 13.37 1.74
CA VAL A 685 5.55 12.87 0.50
C VAL A 685 5.24 11.39 0.33
N SER A 686 4.50 11.03 -0.70
CA SER A 686 4.33 9.63 -1.08
C SER A 686 4.02 9.46 -2.56
N ASP A 687 4.03 8.21 -3.01
CA ASP A 687 3.54 7.87 -4.35
C ASP A 687 2.10 7.34 -4.22
N TRP A 688 1.20 7.82 -5.07
CA TRP A 688 -0.20 7.43 -5.08
C TRP A 688 -0.42 5.95 -5.45
N TRP A 689 0.60 5.25 -5.94
CA TRP A 689 0.57 3.80 -6.15
C TRP A 689 0.45 3.02 -4.84
N LYS A 690 0.88 3.63 -3.71
CA LYS A 690 0.71 3.08 -2.37
C LYS A 690 -0.71 3.25 -1.84
N TRP A 691 -1.48 4.16 -2.44
CA TRP A 691 -2.89 4.40 -2.12
C TRP A 691 -3.77 3.46 -2.94
N ARG A 692 -4.07 2.29 -2.37
CA ARG A 692 -4.78 1.22 -3.07
C ARG A 692 -6.27 1.52 -3.21
N THR A 693 -6.82 1.25 -4.39
CA THR A 693 -8.25 1.35 -4.65
C THR A 693 -8.94 0.00 -4.42
N PRO A 694 -10.17 -0.02 -3.87
CA PRO A 694 -10.99 -1.23 -3.81
C PRO A 694 -11.14 -1.94 -5.17
N ALA A 695 -11.44 -3.23 -5.13
CA ALA A 695 -11.80 -3.96 -6.34
C ALA A 695 -13.21 -3.57 -6.82
N ALA A 696 -13.49 -3.81 -8.11
CA ALA A 696 -14.76 -3.55 -8.76
C ALA A 696 -15.18 -4.77 -9.60
N LEU A 697 -16.44 -4.83 -10.04
CA LEU A 697 -16.97 -5.94 -10.83
C LEU A 697 -16.51 -5.87 -12.29
N SER A 698 -16.47 -4.66 -12.87
CA SER A 698 -16.02 -4.43 -14.26
C SER A 698 -14.75 -3.57 -14.32
N SER A 699 -14.05 -3.61 -15.46
CA SER A 699 -12.87 -2.75 -15.69
C SER A 699 -13.23 -1.27 -15.74
N LEU A 700 -14.42 -0.91 -16.22
CA LEU A 700 -14.91 0.48 -16.24
C LEU A 700 -15.24 0.98 -14.83
N GLU A 701 -15.96 0.18 -14.03
CA GLU A 701 -16.22 0.49 -12.63
C GLU A 701 -14.89 0.61 -11.85
N ARG A 702 -13.94 -0.28 -12.13
CA ARG A 702 -12.59 -0.21 -11.56
C ARG A 702 -11.89 1.09 -11.95
N ALA A 703 -11.96 1.49 -13.22
CA ALA A 703 -11.36 2.73 -13.67
C ALA A 703 -11.96 3.94 -12.94
N HIS A 704 -13.28 3.95 -12.79
CA HIS A 704 -14.01 4.99 -12.05
C HIS A 704 -13.59 5.09 -10.59
N TYR A 705 -13.50 3.96 -9.87
CA TYR A 705 -13.02 3.95 -8.49
C TYR A 705 -11.58 4.43 -8.39
N ILE A 706 -10.71 4.01 -9.32
CA ILE A 706 -9.31 4.40 -9.28
C ILE A 706 -9.18 5.91 -9.53
N CYS A 707 -9.91 6.45 -10.50
CA CYS A 707 -9.90 7.88 -10.79
C CYS A 707 -10.41 8.71 -9.60
N THR A 708 -11.57 8.36 -9.04
CA THR A 708 -12.15 9.04 -7.87
C THR A 708 -11.19 9.01 -6.67
N ASN A 709 -10.52 7.87 -6.46
CA ASN A 709 -9.53 7.71 -5.40
C ASN A 709 -8.27 8.56 -5.64
N GLY A 710 -7.93 8.87 -6.90
CA GLY A 710 -6.90 9.84 -7.27
C GLY A 710 -7.23 11.25 -6.80
N PHE A 711 -8.47 11.70 -7.05
CA PHE A 711 -8.95 13.00 -6.54
C PHE A 711 -8.92 13.05 -5.01
N PHE A 712 -9.41 12.02 -4.32
CA PHE A 712 -9.34 11.98 -2.85
C PHE A 712 -7.90 12.04 -2.33
N TYR A 713 -6.96 11.40 -3.01
CA TYR A 713 -5.56 11.45 -2.62
C TYR A 713 -4.97 12.86 -2.72
N LEU A 714 -5.24 13.58 -3.81
CA LEU A 714 -4.81 14.96 -4.04
C LEU A 714 -5.46 15.95 -3.06
N GLN A 715 -6.75 15.82 -2.80
CA GLN A 715 -7.54 16.73 -1.95
C GLN A 715 -7.11 16.74 -0.47
N ARG A 716 -6.22 15.82 -0.06
CA ARG A 716 -5.59 15.85 1.26
C ARG A 716 -4.59 16.99 1.43
N GLY A 717 -4.11 17.59 0.35
CA GLY A 717 -3.25 18.77 0.37
C GLY A 717 -4.03 20.09 0.22
N ARG A 718 -3.51 21.15 0.81
CA ARG A 718 -3.88 22.54 0.47
C ARG A 718 -3.20 22.95 -0.83
N VAL A 719 -1.91 22.62 -0.95
CA VAL A 719 -1.09 22.73 -2.15
C VAL A 719 -0.54 21.36 -2.54
N VAL A 720 -0.39 21.10 -3.83
CA VAL A 720 0.18 19.84 -4.36
C VAL A 720 1.55 20.10 -4.99
N ILE A 721 2.51 19.20 -4.79
CA ILE A 721 3.74 19.13 -5.59
C ILE A 721 3.68 17.83 -6.39
N THR A 722 3.98 17.85 -7.69
CA THR A 722 3.94 16.62 -8.49
C THR A 722 4.90 16.60 -9.67
N ASP A 723 5.48 15.42 -9.91
CA ASP A 723 6.21 15.03 -11.11
C ASP A 723 5.39 14.08 -12.01
N ARG A 724 4.06 14.05 -11.82
CA ARG A 724 3.12 13.29 -12.61
C ARG A 724 2.22 14.24 -13.39
N LEU A 725 2.12 14.05 -14.71
CA LEU A 725 1.22 14.85 -15.55
C LEU A 725 -0.24 14.79 -15.09
N HIS A 726 -0.75 13.62 -14.68
CA HIS A 726 -2.10 13.56 -14.13
C HIS A 726 -2.20 14.13 -12.72
N GLY A 727 -1.10 14.27 -11.99
CA GLY A 727 -1.10 15.08 -10.78
C GLY A 727 -1.43 16.55 -11.10
N HIS A 728 -0.87 17.08 -12.18
CA HIS A 728 -1.19 18.41 -12.71
C HIS A 728 -2.66 18.51 -13.13
N ILE A 729 -3.11 17.67 -14.07
CA ILE A 729 -4.47 17.74 -14.64
C ILE A 729 -5.53 17.62 -13.55
N LEU A 730 -5.41 16.63 -12.64
CA LEU A 730 -6.40 16.43 -11.59
C LEU A 730 -6.38 17.54 -10.53
N ALA A 731 -5.22 18.15 -10.26
CA ALA A 731 -5.13 19.32 -9.40
C ALA A 731 -5.78 20.55 -10.06
N THR A 732 -5.59 20.75 -11.37
CA THR A 732 -6.29 21.77 -12.17
C THR A 732 -7.80 21.58 -12.10
N LEU A 733 -8.31 20.36 -12.39
CA LEU A 733 -9.75 20.06 -12.30
C LEU A 733 -10.32 20.27 -10.89
N SER A 734 -9.51 20.09 -9.84
CA SER A 734 -9.93 20.31 -8.45
C SER A 734 -9.70 21.76 -7.97
N ASN A 735 -9.18 22.65 -8.82
CA ASN A 735 -8.69 23.98 -8.47
C ASN A 735 -7.79 23.99 -7.21
N ILE A 736 -6.86 23.02 -7.14
CA ILE A 736 -5.86 22.93 -6.08
C ILE A 736 -4.59 23.62 -6.59
N PRO A 737 -4.07 24.66 -5.93
CA PRO A 737 -2.79 25.26 -6.30
C PRO A 737 -1.67 24.23 -6.26
N HIS A 738 -0.76 24.24 -7.23
CA HIS A 738 0.24 23.19 -7.32
C HIS A 738 1.54 23.56 -8.04
N VAL A 739 2.61 22.87 -7.64
CA VAL A 739 3.94 22.97 -8.25
C VAL A 739 4.21 21.72 -9.11
N LEU A 740 4.65 21.95 -10.33
CA LEU A 740 5.09 20.93 -11.27
C LEU A 740 6.61 20.80 -11.20
N ILE A 741 7.08 19.57 -11.10
CA ILE A 741 8.49 19.23 -11.28
C ILE A 741 8.61 18.49 -12.60
N ASP A 742 9.35 19.06 -13.55
CA ASP A 742 9.42 18.42 -14.85
C ASP A 742 10.13 17.07 -14.76
N ASN A 743 9.65 16.10 -15.53
CA ASN A 743 10.18 14.74 -15.50
C ASN A 743 11.29 14.56 -16.55
N LYS A 744 12.01 13.44 -16.52
CA LYS A 744 13.07 13.14 -17.51
C LYS A 744 12.60 13.13 -18.97
N ALA A 745 11.29 13.03 -19.18
CA ALA A 745 10.66 13.00 -20.49
C ALA A 745 10.12 14.38 -20.92
N HIS A 746 10.30 15.42 -20.10
CA HIS A 746 9.74 16.75 -20.30
C HIS A 746 8.22 16.77 -20.56
N LYS A 747 7.49 15.78 -20.02
CA LYS A 747 6.05 15.62 -20.26
C LYS A 747 5.24 16.71 -19.58
N LEU A 748 5.70 17.20 -18.42
CA LEU A 748 4.94 18.19 -17.66
C LEU A 748 5.09 19.56 -18.31
N SER A 749 6.31 19.97 -18.65
CA SER A 749 6.54 21.22 -19.37
C SER A 749 5.90 21.22 -20.76
N ALA A 750 6.00 20.12 -21.52
CA ALA A 750 5.36 20.01 -22.84
C ALA A 750 3.85 20.21 -22.78
N TYR A 751 3.17 19.56 -21.83
CA TYR A 751 1.73 19.72 -21.65
C TYR A 751 1.38 21.10 -21.10
N HIS A 752 2.13 21.58 -20.11
CA HIS A 752 1.91 22.89 -19.49
C HIS A 752 2.01 24.02 -20.52
N ASN A 753 3.07 24.03 -21.31
CA ASN A 753 3.29 25.03 -22.36
C ASN A 753 2.27 24.91 -23.50
N SER A 754 1.64 23.74 -23.67
CA SER A 754 0.57 23.57 -24.64
C SER A 754 -0.71 24.19 -24.12
N TRP A 755 -1.16 23.83 -22.92
CA TRP A 755 -2.55 24.09 -22.52
C TRP A 755 -2.71 24.99 -21.30
N THR A 756 -1.78 25.00 -20.35
CA THR A 756 -1.98 25.59 -19.02
C THR A 756 -0.93 26.64 -18.64
N ALA A 757 -0.18 27.15 -19.63
CA ALA A 757 0.96 28.04 -19.42
C ALA A 757 0.66 29.31 -18.63
N SER A 758 -0.59 29.77 -18.68
CA SER A 758 -1.04 31.03 -18.08
C SER A 758 -1.82 30.86 -16.77
N LEU A 759 -1.92 29.62 -16.25
CA LEU A 759 -2.59 29.37 -14.99
C LEU A 759 -1.87 30.06 -13.82
N GLU A 760 -2.58 30.90 -13.07
CA GLU A 760 -1.99 31.66 -11.94
C GLU A 760 -1.74 30.81 -10.68
N ASN A 761 -2.35 29.63 -10.60
CA ASN A 761 -2.26 28.72 -9.46
C ASN A 761 -1.34 27.51 -9.74
N THR A 762 -0.60 27.55 -10.84
CA THR A 762 0.38 26.54 -11.23
C THR A 762 1.76 27.18 -11.38
N VAL A 763 2.79 26.54 -10.82
CA VAL A 763 4.19 26.93 -11.01
C VAL A 763 4.98 25.72 -11.46
N ILE A 764 5.94 25.87 -12.37
CA ILE A 764 6.83 24.80 -12.83
C ILE A 764 8.28 25.07 -12.44
N THR A 765 9.01 24.01 -12.06
CA THR A 765 10.44 24.06 -11.77
C THR A 765 11.15 22.81 -12.31
N ASP A 766 12.38 22.99 -12.81
CA ASP A 766 13.28 21.88 -13.15
C ASP A 766 14.16 21.46 -11.96
N ASP A 767 14.14 22.24 -10.88
CA ASP A 767 14.92 22.00 -9.66
C ASP A 767 14.00 21.51 -8.53
N PRO A 768 14.05 20.21 -8.19
CA PRO A 768 13.26 19.65 -7.08
C PRO A 768 13.56 20.27 -5.72
N SER A 769 14.72 20.90 -5.54
CA SER A 769 15.09 21.50 -4.25
C SER A 769 14.27 22.74 -3.93
N LYS A 770 13.80 23.47 -4.95
CA LYS A 770 12.95 24.67 -4.83
C LYS A 770 11.47 24.35 -4.71
N ALA A 771 11.06 23.11 -4.96
CA ALA A 771 9.65 22.75 -5.08
C ALA A 771 8.86 23.00 -3.79
N VAL A 772 9.49 22.82 -2.62
CA VAL A 772 8.86 23.09 -1.32
C VAL A 772 8.70 24.59 -1.09
N ASP A 773 9.71 25.40 -1.42
CA ASP A 773 9.65 26.86 -1.26
C ASP A 773 8.55 27.46 -2.14
N LEU A 774 8.48 27.07 -3.42
CA LEU A 774 7.42 27.47 -4.34
C LEU A 774 6.03 27.03 -3.86
N ALA A 775 5.93 25.84 -3.24
CA ALA A 775 4.67 25.37 -2.68
C ALA A 775 4.25 26.16 -1.43
N VAL A 776 5.21 26.62 -0.64
CA VAL A 776 4.98 27.52 0.51
C VAL A 776 4.52 28.90 0.01
N GLU A 777 5.10 29.44 -1.05
CA GLU A 777 4.64 30.67 -1.70
C GLU A 777 3.17 30.56 -2.16
N LEU A 778 2.82 29.47 -2.86
CA LEU A 778 1.43 29.19 -3.24
C LEU A 778 0.53 29.02 -2.01
N LEU A 779 1.01 28.37 -0.95
CA LEU A 779 0.24 28.19 0.28
C LEU A 779 -0.08 29.52 0.94
N HIS A 780 0.87 30.47 0.94
CA HIS A 780 0.66 31.82 1.44
C HIS A 780 -0.29 32.62 0.56
N LYS A 781 -0.09 32.59 -0.77
CA LYS A 781 -0.97 33.26 -1.75
C LYS A 781 -2.42 32.81 -1.64
N TYR A 782 -2.65 31.51 -1.48
CA TYR A 782 -4.00 30.91 -1.45
C TYR A 782 -4.45 30.49 -0.03
N ASN A 783 -3.87 31.06 1.03
CA ASN A 783 -4.12 30.65 2.41
C ASN A 783 -5.60 30.81 2.83
N SER A 784 -6.26 31.86 2.34
CA SER A 784 -7.67 32.21 2.61
C SER A 784 -8.67 31.66 1.58
N SER A 785 -8.19 31.03 0.50
CA SER A 785 -8.98 30.72 -0.70
C SER A 785 -8.94 29.23 -1.07
N LEU A 786 -9.07 28.34 -0.08
CA LEU A 786 -9.25 26.92 -0.40
C LEU A 786 -10.60 26.71 -1.08
N PRO A 787 -10.68 25.88 -2.14
CA PRO A 787 -11.95 25.51 -2.75
C PRO A 787 -12.91 25.00 -1.66
N PRO A 788 -14.15 25.51 -1.59
CA PRO A 788 -15.08 25.14 -0.54
C PRO A 788 -15.35 23.64 -0.57
N ARG A 789 -15.43 23.03 0.62
CA ARG A 789 -15.83 21.63 0.74
C ARG A 789 -17.31 21.51 0.37
N VAL A 790 -17.70 20.44 -0.31
CA VAL A 790 -19.13 20.09 -0.40
C VAL A 790 -19.66 19.99 1.04
N PRO A 791 -20.75 20.69 1.40
CA PRO A 791 -21.40 20.51 2.69
C PRO A 791 -21.77 19.03 2.80
N PHE A 792 -21.19 18.35 3.79
CA PHE A 792 -21.48 16.95 4.06
C PHE A 792 -22.92 16.94 4.59
N LEU A 793 -23.89 16.72 3.68
CA LEU A 793 -25.32 16.96 3.86
C LEU A 793 -25.69 18.43 4.06
N HIS A 794 -26.19 19.10 3.00
CA HIS A 794 -27.24 20.09 3.20
C HIS A 794 -28.53 19.31 3.46
N ILE A 795 -28.75 18.88 4.71
CA ILE A 795 -30.13 18.72 5.16
C ILE A 795 -30.62 20.16 5.27
N ASP A 796 -31.44 20.58 4.32
CA ASP A 796 -32.20 21.80 4.51
C ASP A 796 -33.04 21.59 5.77
N GLU A 797 -32.72 22.27 6.87
CA GLU A 797 -33.48 22.15 8.13
C GLU A 797 -34.93 22.66 7.97
N THR A 798 -35.28 23.22 6.81
CA THR A 798 -36.67 23.53 6.45
C THR A 798 -37.45 22.31 5.95
N LEU A 799 -36.79 21.28 5.39
CA LEU A 799 -37.44 20.05 4.91
C LEU A 799 -37.89 19.12 6.05
N THR A 800 -37.42 19.33 7.29
CA THR A 800 -37.85 18.52 8.45
C THR A 800 -39.17 18.98 9.07
N LYS A 801 -39.78 20.09 8.61
CA LYS A 801 -41.04 20.58 9.18
C LYS A 801 -42.31 20.19 8.44
N ASP A 802 -42.27 19.88 7.14
CA ASP A 802 -43.51 19.73 6.35
C ASP A 802 -43.59 18.50 5.42
N GLN A 803 -42.87 17.41 5.72
CA GLN A 803 -43.13 16.14 5.04
C GLN A 803 -43.49 15.04 6.03
N THR A 804 -44.80 14.91 6.27
CA THR A 804 -45.38 13.64 6.68
C THR A 804 -44.94 12.59 5.66
N PHE A 805 -44.07 11.68 6.09
CA PHE A 805 -43.70 10.50 5.30
C PHE A 805 -44.98 9.69 5.02
N GLU A 806 -45.56 9.86 3.84
CA GLU A 806 -46.47 8.86 3.30
C GLU A 806 -45.67 7.56 3.11
N GLN A 807 -46.23 6.46 3.63
CA GLN A 807 -45.63 5.15 3.55
C GLN A 807 -45.37 4.78 2.08
N PRO A 808 -44.20 4.23 1.72
CA PRO A 808 -43.98 3.74 0.38
C PRO A 808 -44.95 2.58 0.10
N GLU A 809 -45.78 2.74 -0.93
CA GLU A 809 -46.58 1.65 -1.48
C GLU A 809 -45.66 0.47 -1.82
N LEU A 810 -45.84 -0.62 -1.08
CA LEU A 810 -45.28 -1.93 -1.38
C LEU A 810 -46.05 -2.51 -2.58
N SER A 811 -45.53 -2.28 -3.77
CA SER A 811 -45.83 -3.12 -4.91
C SER A 811 -44.71 -3.04 -5.92
N TYR A 812 -43.97 -4.14 -6.12
CA TYR A 812 -43.79 -4.73 -7.45
C TYR A 812 -43.45 -6.23 -7.29
N PRO A 813 -43.91 -7.09 -8.22
CA PRO A 813 -43.98 -8.55 -8.09
C PRO A 813 -42.63 -9.29 -8.20
#